data_AF-A0A7C3KKB1-F1
#
_entry.id   AF-A0A7C3KKB1-F1
#
_cell.length_a   1.000
_cell.length_b   1.000
_cell.length_c   1.000
_cell.angle_alpha   90.00
_cell.angle_beta   90.00
_cell.angle_gamma   90.00
#
_symmetry.space_group_name_H-M   'P 1'
#
loop_
_entity.id
_entity.type
_entity.pdbx_description
1 polymer ?
#
loop_
_entity_poly.entity_id
_entity_poly.type
_entity_poly.pdbx_seq_one_letter_code
_entity_poly.pdbx_strand_id
1 'polypeptide(L)'
;MRILPRGKRAHELGRTWIPRRSHRMGWKGKMNNMKTLTRNLLIVIGMSLALVAFGIQTALAKPEPAPALQPSSLHPTFALLDAKGDNVLDTGNPVSTMKTCGQCHDTEFIQQHAFHSDLGLSDYKATSQFNASTGTFGKWDPLTYRYLSQNGDERLDLSTAEWLQKYGYRVVGGGPATTSREGEPLTSLNADANNPEASILNENGVAEPWDWAQSGTMEMNCFLCHFENPNNEARVSALEKGDFAFANMATLVGTGIVDRSSLGQNGYAYSTEAFDENGELKAEFVKIQDPTNANCATCHGEVHPESNEPLTINACDLNYPQTATTGQVISPQKIVDSGVNLSGKNELIRSWDIHAERQLQCTDCHYALNNPAHADEAQKAEPEHLVYDPRVLDIGEYLKRPDHNFARGQSAQFNVAPELKGTMRRCDSCHDASKGHSDWLPYIDTHMEAVACETCHIPQMYAPAIQSYDWTVLTLNSEPVKTCRGVEGEPNKVTSLVTGYEPVLLNRTNIGGGTLLAPYNLITTYYWAYTDNNGNNRPVRLVDLEAAYFDNGSYNPDLLSVFDANGNGLLEKDELVIDSLAKEEAVKTRLASLGLNDPRMEGLIQPYSINHNVARSENAVNDCKACHNDLSRVSQPIKLSEYAPNGVTPVFDANNNVNATGEIVKGKDGAVYYNPVPSNDKMYVFGSSRVNWVDWLGALMFTGSLLGVIGHGTLRYISSRKQVRGPKRTERIYMYQAYERFWHWLQTVAIVILLFTGLIIHRPDIFGVFSFNGVVIIHNVLAAILAINAVLALFYHLATENIRRYIPHPHGFFDDTMKQILYYTKGIFEGHGHPFEKTPGKRLNPLQQATYFMILNVLLPLQGLTGILMWGVQKWPQIANLFGGLPVLAPFHSLIAWTFASFIVAHVYLTTTGATPLEAMRGMVTGWEEVETNSHTEANKEETKAEGESK
;
A
#
# COMPACT_ATOMS: atom_id res chain seq x y z
N MET A 1 -61.27 -4.01 24.10
CA MET A 1 -62.50 -4.48 23.43
C MET A 1 -63.18 -3.29 22.76
N ARG A 2 -63.37 -3.37 21.42
CA ARG A 2 -64.28 -2.57 20.55
C ARG A 2 -64.07 -1.04 20.45
N ILE A 3 -63.55 -0.52 19.32
CA ILE A 3 -64.23 -0.20 18.03
C ILE A 3 -64.96 1.17 18.08
N LEU A 4 -64.45 2.12 17.26
CA LEU A 4 -65.11 3.08 16.30
C LEU A 4 -66.54 3.61 16.62
N PRO A 5 -66.99 4.80 16.11
CA PRO A 5 -66.78 5.23 14.72
C PRO A 5 -66.80 6.73 14.33
N ARG A 6 -66.42 6.89 13.05
CA ARG A 6 -66.67 7.94 12.04
C ARG A 6 -68.06 8.63 12.06
N GLY A 7 -68.09 9.86 11.52
CA GLY A 7 -69.21 10.42 10.72
C GLY A 7 -68.89 11.83 10.20
N LYS A 8 -68.44 11.98 8.93
CA LYS A 8 -69.21 12.42 7.72
C LYS A 8 -69.51 13.94 7.69
N ARG A 9 -68.91 14.68 6.74
CA ARG A 9 -69.45 15.14 5.40
C ARG A 9 -70.67 16.08 5.56
N ALA A 10 -70.86 17.18 4.84
CA ALA A 10 -70.62 17.42 3.42
C ALA A 10 -70.80 18.92 3.07
N HIS A 11 -70.06 19.36 2.05
CA HIS A 11 -70.49 20.11 0.86
C HIS A 11 -71.02 21.57 0.92
N GLU A 12 -70.34 22.36 0.07
CA GLU A 12 -70.89 23.32 -0.92
C GLU A 12 -71.44 24.66 -0.44
N LEU A 13 -71.37 25.74 -1.22
CA LEU A 13 -70.55 26.29 -2.30
C LEU A 13 -71.17 27.70 -2.48
N GLY A 14 -70.42 28.70 -2.95
CA GLY A 14 -71.07 29.83 -3.64
C GLY A 14 -70.83 31.24 -3.11
N ARG A 15 -69.57 31.69 -3.20
CA ARG A 15 -69.11 33.01 -3.70
C ARG A 15 -69.88 34.32 -3.39
N THR A 16 -69.13 35.15 -2.66
CA THR A 16 -68.70 36.54 -2.93
C THR A 16 -69.70 37.71 -2.86
N TRP A 17 -69.52 38.56 -1.83
CA TRP A 17 -69.39 40.03 -1.94
C TRP A 17 -68.93 40.70 -0.60
N ILE A 18 -67.92 41.59 -0.67
CA ILE A 18 -67.58 42.88 0.06
C ILE A 18 -68.24 43.12 1.45
N PRO A 19 -67.58 43.62 2.56
CA PRO A 19 -67.03 45.00 2.70
C PRO A 19 -65.97 45.31 3.82
N ARG A 20 -65.68 46.63 3.93
CA ARG A 20 -64.80 47.40 4.83
C ARG A 20 -65.48 47.89 6.13
N ARG A 21 -64.63 48.20 7.14
CA ARG A 21 -64.70 49.25 8.22
C ARG A 21 -65.70 49.00 9.37
N SER A 22 -65.48 49.37 10.64
CA SER A 22 -64.51 50.27 11.32
C SER A 22 -64.55 50.11 12.86
N HIS A 23 -63.43 50.41 13.55
CA HIS A 23 -63.26 50.95 14.93
C HIS A 23 -63.90 50.18 16.14
N ARG A 24 -63.34 50.04 17.36
CA ARG A 24 -62.42 50.82 18.21
C ARG A 24 -61.96 49.90 19.38
N MET A 25 -60.72 50.11 19.86
CA MET A 25 -60.13 49.84 21.21
C MET A 25 -60.42 48.55 22.01
N GLY A 26 -59.35 47.92 22.52
CA GLY A 26 -59.45 46.92 23.62
C GLY A 26 -58.14 46.24 24.00
N TRP A 27 -57.35 46.90 24.84
CA TRP A 27 -56.05 46.50 25.38
C TRP A 27 -56.20 45.29 26.34
N LYS A 28 -56.13 44.03 25.84
CA LYS A 28 -56.07 42.82 26.71
C LYS A 28 -55.39 41.57 26.11
N GLY A 29 -54.89 41.62 24.87
CA GLY A 29 -54.34 40.46 24.16
C GLY A 29 -52.81 40.23 24.23
N LYS A 30 -52.02 41.16 24.79
CA LYS A 30 -50.54 41.08 24.75
C LYS A 30 -49.87 40.36 25.93
N MET A 31 -50.59 40.02 27.01
CA MET A 31 -49.98 39.42 28.21
C MET A 31 -49.90 37.89 28.20
N ASN A 32 -50.74 37.16 27.46
CA ASN A 32 -50.69 35.68 27.45
C ASN A 32 -49.67 35.11 26.46
N ASN A 33 -49.45 35.75 25.31
CA ASN A 33 -48.40 35.31 24.37
C ASN A 33 -46.98 35.58 24.89
N MET A 34 -46.81 36.57 25.77
CA MET A 34 -45.50 36.84 26.37
C MET A 34 -45.14 35.76 27.40
N LYS A 35 -46.12 35.26 28.17
CA LYS A 35 -45.92 34.18 29.16
C LYS A 35 -45.54 32.84 28.51
N THR A 36 -46.17 32.46 27.40
CA THR A 36 -45.82 31.24 26.65
C THR A 36 -44.47 31.37 25.93
N LEU A 37 -44.12 32.56 25.43
CA LEU A 37 -42.79 32.80 24.85
C LEU A 37 -41.69 32.74 25.91
N THR A 38 -41.87 33.36 27.09
CA THR A 38 -40.90 33.25 28.20
C THR A 38 -40.79 31.83 28.75
N ARG A 39 -41.88 31.06 28.79
CA ARG A 39 -41.85 29.67 29.25
C ARG A 39 -41.07 28.77 28.29
N ASN A 40 -41.28 28.93 26.98
CA ASN A 40 -40.53 28.16 25.99
C ASN A 40 -39.06 28.59 25.92
N LEU A 41 -38.77 29.88 26.10
CA LEU A 41 -37.40 30.38 26.18
C LEU A 41 -36.67 29.83 27.42
N LEU A 42 -37.33 29.77 28.58
CA LEU A 42 -36.76 29.18 29.80
C LEU A 42 -36.53 27.68 29.67
N ILE A 43 -37.39 26.94 28.96
CA ILE A 43 -37.18 25.51 28.69
C ILE A 43 -35.99 25.31 27.75
N VAL A 44 -35.85 26.13 26.71
CA VAL A 44 -34.71 26.04 25.77
C VAL A 44 -33.40 26.43 26.46
N ILE A 45 -33.40 27.49 27.28
CA ILE A 45 -32.23 27.88 28.08
C ILE A 45 -31.90 26.79 29.10
N GLY A 46 -32.90 26.19 29.75
CA GLY A 46 -32.71 25.07 30.68
C GLY A 46 -32.12 23.83 30.00
N MET A 47 -32.61 23.47 28.80
CA MET A 47 -32.05 22.37 28.01
C MET A 47 -30.63 22.70 27.51
N SER A 48 -30.36 23.94 27.13
CA SER A 48 -29.03 24.37 26.69
C SER A 48 -28.03 24.37 27.84
N LEU A 49 -28.44 24.82 29.03
CA LEU A 49 -27.64 24.76 30.25
C LEU A 49 -27.43 23.32 30.71
N ALA A 50 -28.42 22.43 30.56
CA ALA A 50 -28.27 21.01 30.86
C ALA A 50 -27.30 20.33 29.88
N LEU A 51 -27.35 20.67 28.58
CA LEU A 51 -26.40 20.19 27.57
C LEU A 51 -24.99 20.69 27.81
N VAL A 52 -24.83 21.96 28.21
CA VAL A 52 -23.54 22.53 28.58
C VAL A 52 -23.02 21.92 29.89
N ALA A 53 -23.88 21.71 30.89
CA ALA A 53 -23.50 21.07 32.14
C ALA A 53 -23.11 19.61 31.92
N PHE A 54 -23.84 18.87 31.08
CA PHE A 54 -23.52 17.49 30.72
C PHE A 54 -22.23 17.43 29.87
N GLY A 55 -22.04 18.37 28.95
CA GLY A 55 -20.81 18.51 28.15
C GLY A 55 -19.59 18.90 28.99
N ILE A 56 -19.76 19.72 30.03
CA ILE A 56 -18.70 20.04 30.99
C ILE A 56 -18.43 18.84 31.90
N GLN A 57 -19.44 18.07 32.31
CA GLN A 57 -19.24 16.84 33.06
C GLN A 57 -18.51 15.77 32.25
N THR A 58 -18.78 15.62 30.96
CA THR A 58 -18.04 14.69 30.10
C THR A 58 -16.66 15.22 29.72
N ALA A 59 -16.46 16.54 29.61
CA ALA A 59 -15.15 17.13 29.36
C ALA A 59 -14.24 17.18 30.61
N LEU A 60 -14.82 17.19 31.82
CA LEU A 60 -14.11 17.14 33.10
C LEU A 60 -14.09 15.74 33.72
N ALA A 61 -14.83 14.78 33.17
CA ALA A 61 -14.68 13.37 33.49
C ALA A 61 -13.30 12.95 32.99
N LYS A 62 -12.32 13.00 33.88
CA LYS A 62 -11.07 12.27 33.69
C LYS A 62 -11.47 10.81 33.44
N PRO A 63 -10.93 10.16 32.39
CA PRO A 63 -11.05 8.71 32.32
C PRO A 63 -10.58 8.15 33.66
N GLU A 64 -11.35 7.22 34.21
CA GLU A 64 -10.88 6.45 35.36
C GLU A 64 -9.49 5.92 34.98
N PRO A 65 -8.46 6.15 35.82
CA PRO A 65 -7.17 5.53 35.57
C PRO A 65 -7.42 4.03 35.41
N ALA A 66 -6.79 3.43 34.39
CA ALA A 66 -6.88 2.00 34.17
C ALA A 66 -6.67 1.30 35.53
N PRO A 67 -7.51 0.32 35.90
CA PRO A 67 -7.30 -0.42 37.13
C PRO A 67 -5.86 -0.93 37.12
N ALA A 68 -5.14 -0.70 38.22
CA ALA A 68 -3.79 -1.21 38.38
C ALA A 68 -3.79 -2.70 38.01
N LEU A 69 -2.89 -3.09 37.11
CA LEU A 69 -2.71 -4.48 36.69
C LEU A 69 -2.63 -5.33 37.95
N GLN A 70 -3.62 -6.19 38.16
CA GLN A 70 -3.56 -7.13 39.26
C GLN A 70 -2.56 -8.23 38.85
N PRO A 71 -1.59 -8.59 39.70
CA PRO A 71 -0.74 -9.75 39.44
C PRO A 71 -1.62 -10.96 39.15
N SER A 72 -1.20 -11.79 38.20
CA SER A 72 -1.98 -12.96 37.77
C SER A 72 -2.42 -13.76 39.00
N SER A 73 -3.73 -13.94 39.19
CA SER A 73 -4.29 -14.71 40.31
C SER A 73 -3.94 -16.20 40.27
N LEU A 74 -3.13 -16.60 39.28
CA LEU A 74 -2.72 -17.98 38.99
C LEU A 74 -1.27 -18.28 39.41
N HIS A 75 -0.43 -17.28 39.71
CA HIS A 75 0.97 -17.52 40.06
C HIS A 75 1.14 -17.79 41.57
N PRO A 76 1.62 -18.98 41.98
CA PRO A 76 1.97 -19.23 43.38
C PRO A 76 3.28 -18.50 43.74
N THR A 77 3.64 -18.51 45.03
CA THR A 77 5.01 -18.24 45.46
C THR A 77 5.94 -19.34 44.94
N PHE A 78 7.21 -19.01 44.72
CA PHE A 78 8.20 -19.95 44.23
C PHE A 78 9.61 -19.52 44.66
N ALA A 79 10.52 -20.50 44.74
CA ALA A 79 11.94 -20.23 44.96
C ALA A 79 12.61 -19.72 43.69
N LEU A 80 13.51 -18.74 43.82
CA LEU A 80 14.45 -18.41 42.76
C LEU A 80 15.64 -19.36 42.84
N LEU A 81 15.94 -20.03 41.73
CA LEU A 81 16.96 -21.07 41.64
C LEU A 81 18.09 -20.64 40.70
N ASP A 82 19.33 -21.00 41.02
CA ASP A 82 20.48 -20.83 40.13
C ASP A 82 20.55 -21.94 39.07
N ALA A 83 21.56 -21.91 38.20
CA ALA A 83 21.71 -22.88 37.11
C ALA A 83 21.86 -24.35 37.59
N LYS A 84 22.29 -24.57 38.84
CA LYS A 84 22.40 -25.90 39.46
C LYS A 84 21.09 -26.37 40.11
N GLY A 85 20.11 -25.48 40.22
CA GLY A 85 18.83 -25.73 40.90
C GLY A 85 18.89 -25.45 42.40
N ASP A 86 19.95 -24.81 42.88
CA ASP A 86 20.09 -24.42 44.28
C ASP A 86 19.43 -23.04 44.52
N ASN A 87 18.96 -22.76 45.74
CA ASN A 87 18.31 -21.49 46.05
C ASN A 87 19.32 -20.34 45.96
N VAL A 88 18.97 -19.29 45.21
CA VAL A 88 19.86 -18.13 44.96
C VAL A 88 20.19 -17.34 46.24
N LEU A 89 19.35 -17.41 47.27
CA LEU A 89 19.65 -16.79 48.56
C LEU A 89 20.81 -17.47 49.27
N ASP A 90 20.96 -18.78 49.10
CA ASP A 90 22.01 -19.56 49.74
C ASP A 90 23.33 -19.43 48.97
N THR A 91 23.26 -19.42 47.64
CA THR A 91 24.44 -19.44 46.78
C THR A 91 24.95 -18.05 46.41
N GLY A 92 24.05 -17.06 46.32
CA GLY A 92 24.33 -15.73 45.76
C GLY A 92 24.65 -15.74 44.26
N ASN A 93 24.49 -16.89 43.58
CA ASN A 93 24.75 -17.04 42.16
C ASN A 93 23.63 -16.43 41.31
N PRO A 94 23.86 -16.16 40.02
CA PRO A 94 22.81 -15.68 39.12
C PRO A 94 21.60 -16.62 39.04
N VAL A 95 20.41 -16.02 39.00
CA VAL A 95 19.15 -16.75 38.82
C VAL A 95 19.06 -17.38 37.43
N SER A 96 18.71 -18.66 37.38
CA SER A 96 18.33 -19.37 36.17
C SER A 96 16.81 -19.33 36.03
N THR A 97 16.31 -18.66 34.99
CA THR A 97 14.89 -18.68 34.61
C THR A 97 14.49 -20.08 34.15
N MET A 98 15.41 -20.83 33.54
CA MET A 98 15.18 -22.20 33.08
C MET A 98 14.90 -23.15 34.23
N LYS A 99 15.59 -22.99 35.38
CA LYS A 99 15.32 -23.77 36.61
C LYS A 99 14.19 -23.19 37.43
N THR A 100 14.16 -21.87 37.62
CA THR A 100 13.16 -21.17 38.42
C THR A 100 11.75 -21.38 37.87
N CYS A 101 11.51 -21.00 36.60
CA CYS A 101 10.22 -21.20 35.96
C CYS A 101 9.97 -22.68 35.63
N GLY A 102 11.06 -23.47 35.50
CA GLY A 102 11.05 -24.92 35.29
C GLY A 102 10.37 -25.74 36.40
N GLN A 103 10.15 -25.13 37.58
CA GLN A 103 9.38 -25.74 38.67
C GLN A 103 7.92 -26.00 38.29
N CYS A 104 7.36 -25.21 37.37
CA CYS A 104 5.96 -25.31 36.95
C CYS A 104 5.79 -25.43 35.42
N HIS A 105 6.71 -24.86 34.65
CA HIS A 105 6.68 -24.84 33.19
C HIS A 105 7.72 -25.78 32.59
N ASP A 106 7.44 -26.31 31.40
CA ASP A 106 8.42 -27.03 30.60
C ASP A 106 9.29 -26.02 29.84
N THR A 107 10.27 -25.44 30.54
CA THR A 107 11.12 -24.36 30.01
C THR A 107 11.97 -24.80 28.83
N GLU A 108 12.35 -26.09 28.77
CA GLU A 108 13.04 -26.66 27.62
C GLU A 108 12.15 -26.66 26.38
N PHE A 109 10.90 -27.12 26.49
CA PHE A 109 9.91 -27.02 25.40
C PHE A 109 9.74 -25.57 24.95
N ILE A 110 9.56 -24.65 25.90
CA ILE A 110 9.34 -23.22 25.59
C ILE A 110 10.52 -22.66 24.79
N GLN A 111 11.76 -22.89 25.23
CA GLN A 111 12.94 -22.36 24.54
C GLN A 111 13.12 -22.98 23.15
N GLN A 112 12.87 -24.27 22.99
CA GLN A 112 12.95 -24.96 21.69
C GLN A 112 11.84 -24.53 20.73
N HIS A 113 10.73 -24.01 21.25
CA HIS A 113 9.62 -23.47 20.48
C HIS A 113 9.59 -21.94 20.60
N ALA A 114 10.73 -21.30 20.39
CA ALA A 114 10.85 -19.85 20.41
C ALA A 114 11.86 -19.37 19.36
N PHE A 115 11.38 -18.87 18.23
CA PHE A 115 12.26 -18.23 17.25
C PHE A 115 13.02 -17.02 17.82
N HIS A 116 12.45 -16.33 18.82
CA HIS A 116 13.12 -15.25 19.55
C HIS A 116 14.38 -15.72 20.31
N SER A 117 14.46 -17.02 20.62
CA SER A 117 15.63 -17.67 21.22
C SER A 117 16.53 -18.28 20.15
N ASP A 118 15.98 -18.95 19.14
CA ASP A 118 16.77 -19.61 18.08
C ASP A 118 17.50 -18.62 17.15
N LEU A 119 16.82 -17.56 16.72
CA LEU A 119 17.36 -16.48 15.88
C LEU A 119 18.09 -16.94 14.60
N GLY A 120 17.80 -18.13 14.08
CA GLY A 120 18.45 -18.71 12.90
C GLY A 120 19.65 -19.60 13.21
N LEU A 121 19.83 -20.05 14.46
CA LEU A 121 20.85 -21.04 14.79
C LEU A 121 20.49 -22.40 14.19
N SER A 122 19.22 -22.84 14.34
CA SER A 122 18.75 -24.15 13.89
C SER A 122 18.94 -24.43 12.40
N ASP A 123 18.97 -23.39 11.56
CA ASP A 123 19.17 -23.48 10.12
C ASP A 123 20.52 -22.92 9.66
N TYR A 124 21.42 -22.61 10.59
CA TYR A 124 22.73 -22.05 10.29
C TYR A 124 23.56 -23.01 9.44
N LYS A 125 24.13 -22.48 8.36
CA LYS A 125 25.02 -23.21 7.46
C LYS A 125 26.08 -22.27 6.89
N ALA A 126 27.35 -22.63 7.05
CA ALA A 126 28.45 -21.88 6.45
C ALA A 126 28.31 -21.83 4.91
N THR A 127 28.51 -20.64 4.32
CA THR A 127 28.43 -20.38 2.89
C THR A 127 29.53 -19.43 2.41
N SER A 128 29.79 -19.43 1.09
CA SER A 128 30.65 -18.41 0.48
C SER A 128 29.98 -17.04 0.30
N GLN A 129 28.71 -16.92 0.70
CA GLN A 129 27.90 -15.70 0.64
C GLN A 129 27.84 -15.01 2.01
N PHE A 130 27.22 -13.84 2.07
CA PHE A 130 27.10 -13.03 3.29
C PHE A 130 26.13 -13.61 4.34
N ASN A 131 25.16 -14.43 3.93
CA ASN A 131 24.14 -14.94 4.85
C ASN A 131 24.33 -16.45 5.05
N ALA A 132 24.43 -16.87 6.30
CA ALA A 132 24.57 -18.25 6.72
C ALA A 132 23.27 -18.87 7.25
N SER A 133 22.27 -18.05 7.58
CA SER A 133 20.99 -18.51 8.13
C SER A 133 19.83 -17.62 7.69
N THR A 134 18.62 -17.97 8.10
CA THR A 134 17.43 -17.15 7.82
C THR A 134 17.08 -16.16 8.93
N GLY A 135 17.70 -16.24 10.11
CA GLY A 135 17.47 -15.34 11.24
C GLY A 135 18.50 -14.20 11.37
N THR A 136 18.46 -13.46 12.48
CA THR A 136 19.42 -12.38 12.74
C THR A 136 20.82 -12.91 13.09
N PHE A 137 20.91 -14.11 13.65
CA PHE A 137 22.17 -14.77 13.93
C PHE A 137 22.68 -15.48 12.66
N GLY A 138 23.69 -14.91 12.00
CA GLY A 138 24.25 -15.44 10.74
C GLY A 138 23.85 -14.66 9.49
N LYS A 139 23.06 -13.59 9.62
CA LYS A 139 22.76 -12.66 8.53
C LYS A 139 23.66 -11.43 8.57
N TRP A 140 24.10 -10.97 7.41
CA TRP A 140 24.77 -9.68 7.26
C TRP A 140 23.83 -8.53 7.61
N ASP A 141 24.27 -7.63 8.49
CA ASP A 141 23.53 -6.42 8.85
C ASP A 141 24.19 -5.18 8.22
N PRO A 142 23.70 -4.71 7.06
CA PRO A 142 24.21 -3.51 6.42
C PRO A 142 23.84 -2.22 7.18
N LEU A 143 22.87 -2.24 8.10
CA LEU A 143 22.51 -1.05 8.86
C LEU A 143 23.57 -0.75 9.93
N THR A 144 24.14 -1.78 10.54
CA THR A 144 25.21 -1.59 11.55
C THR A 144 26.61 -1.87 11.01
N TYR A 145 26.70 -2.31 9.75
CA TYR A 145 27.93 -2.71 9.06
C TYR A 145 28.72 -3.78 9.79
N ARG A 146 28.02 -4.78 10.33
CA ARG A 146 28.64 -5.91 11.02
C ARG A 146 28.19 -7.26 10.51
N TYR A 147 29.16 -8.16 10.41
CA TYR A 147 29.05 -9.48 9.85
C TYR A 147 29.43 -10.53 10.91
N LEU A 148 28.55 -11.50 11.13
CA LEU A 148 28.88 -12.65 11.98
C LEU A 148 29.83 -13.57 11.23
N SER A 149 31.06 -13.66 11.70
CA SER A 149 32.12 -14.42 11.03
C SER A 149 31.80 -15.91 11.05
N GLN A 150 31.96 -16.53 9.89
CA GLN A 150 31.73 -17.96 9.68
C GLN A 150 33.01 -18.74 9.96
N ASN A 151 32.87 -20.04 10.22
CA ASN A 151 34.04 -20.89 10.44
C ASN A 151 34.90 -20.94 9.16
N GLY A 152 36.20 -20.71 9.31
CA GLY A 152 37.15 -20.69 8.19
C GLY A 152 37.24 -19.37 7.43
N ASP A 153 36.52 -18.32 7.84
CA ASP A 153 36.75 -16.98 7.29
C ASP A 153 38.18 -16.50 7.59
N GLU A 154 38.77 -15.78 6.63
CA GLU A 154 40.14 -15.25 6.77
C GLU A 154 40.28 -14.29 7.97
N ARG A 155 39.22 -13.54 8.26
CA ARG A 155 39.23 -12.44 9.23
C ARG A 155 37.97 -12.45 10.08
N LEU A 156 38.13 -12.28 11.39
CA LEU A 156 37.04 -12.13 12.35
C LEU A 156 36.49 -10.69 12.31
N ASP A 157 35.21 -10.51 11.97
CA ASP A 157 34.45 -9.26 12.18
C ASP A 157 33.69 -9.31 13.52
N LEU A 158 32.62 -10.10 13.61
CA LEU A 158 31.98 -10.43 14.88
C LEU A 158 32.25 -11.90 15.22
N SER A 159 32.66 -12.15 16.46
CA SER A 159 32.49 -13.44 17.11
C SER A 159 31.06 -13.62 17.65
N THR A 160 30.72 -14.83 18.12
CA THR A 160 29.45 -15.07 18.84
C THR A 160 29.34 -14.20 20.10
N ALA A 161 30.43 -14.03 20.86
CA ALA A 161 30.44 -13.18 22.05
C ALA A 161 30.20 -11.70 21.70
N GLU A 162 30.90 -11.16 20.70
CA GLU A 162 30.69 -9.77 20.27
C GLU A 162 29.30 -9.54 19.68
N TRP A 163 28.76 -10.54 18.98
CA TRP A 163 27.39 -10.48 18.47
C TRP A 163 26.39 -10.35 19.63
N LEU A 164 26.59 -11.08 20.74
CA LEU A 164 25.76 -10.94 21.94
C LEU A 164 25.99 -9.60 22.66
N GLN A 165 27.24 -9.11 22.73
CA GLN A 165 27.50 -7.79 23.32
C GLN A 165 26.81 -6.67 22.52
N LYS A 166 26.81 -6.77 21.19
CA LYS A 166 26.25 -5.75 20.30
C LYS A 166 24.74 -5.84 20.10
N TYR A 167 24.20 -7.05 19.95
CA TYR A 167 22.78 -7.27 19.62
C TYR A 167 21.98 -7.85 20.77
N GLY A 168 22.61 -8.20 21.90
CA GLY A 168 21.97 -8.84 23.04
C GLY A 168 20.76 -8.08 23.60
N TYR A 169 20.70 -6.76 23.39
CA TYR A 169 19.53 -5.94 23.72
C TYR A 169 18.24 -6.42 23.04
N ARG A 170 18.33 -7.09 21.88
CA ARG A 170 17.19 -7.65 21.13
C ARG A 170 17.05 -9.17 21.20
N VAL A 171 17.99 -9.84 21.87
CA VAL A 171 18.00 -11.30 22.03
C VAL A 171 17.36 -11.63 23.36
N VAL A 172 16.42 -12.56 23.45
CA VAL A 172 15.82 -12.90 24.78
C VAL A 172 16.67 -13.90 25.58
N GLY A 173 17.62 -14.57 24.93
CA GLY A 173 18.45 -15.63 25.51
C GLY A 173 18.12 -17.01 24.95
N GLY A 174 18.94 -18.02 25.25
CA GLY A 174 18.87 -19.33 24.62
C GLY A 174 19.46 -19.35 23.20
N GLY A 175 19.28 -20.45 22.47
CA GLY A 175 19.78 -20.62 21.11
C GLY A 175 21.27 -20.26 20.99
N PRO A 176 21.67 -19.31 20.12
CA PRO A 176 23.08 -18.94 19.92
C PRO A 176 23.73 -18.27 21.14
N ALA A 177 22.95 -17.97 22.19
CA ALA A 177 23.45 -17.45 23.45
C ALA A 177 23.82 -18.53 24.47
N THR A 178 23.47 -19.80 24.21
CA THR A 178 23.77 -20.96 25.06
C THR A 178 24.39 -22.13 24.30
N THR A 179 24.17 -22.20 22.99
CA THR A 179 24.43 -23.35 22.14
C THR A 179 25.28 -22.93 20.94
N SER A 180 26.32 -23.70 20.65
CA SER A 180 27.18 -23.54 19.49
C SER A 180 26.48 -23.92 18.18
N ARG A 181 27.09 -23.56 17.06
CA ARG A 181 26.63 -23.89 15.69
C ARG A 181 26.58 -25.40 15.43
N GLU A 182 27.32 -26.20 16.19
CA GLU A 182 27.33 -27.67 16.12
C GLU A 182 26.36 -28.32 17.13
N GLY A 183 25.60 -27.52 17.90
CA GLY A 183 24.60 -28.02 18.86
C GLY A 183 25.13 -28.31 20.26
N GLU A 184 26.41 -28.11 20.52
CA GLU A 184 27.02 -28.29 21.85
C GLU A 184 26.84 -27.05 22.73
N PRO A 185 26.75 -27.17 24.07
CA PRO A 185 26.73 -26.00 24.96
C PRO A 185 27.96 -25.11 24.78
N LEU A 186 27.81 -23.78 24.73
CA LEU A 186 28.96 -22.88 24.55
C LEU A 186 30.02 -23.04 25.65
N THR A 187 29.61 -23.37 26.87
CA THR A 187 30.51 -23.65 28.01
C THR A 187 31.36 -24.92 27.83
N SER A 188 31.07 -25.77 26.85
CA SER A 188 31.91 -26.94 26.52
C SER A 188 33.00 -26.61 25.52
N LEU A 189 32.93 -25.45 24.86
CA LEU A 189 33.96 -24.99 23.93
C LEU A 189 35.20 -24.52 24.71
N ASN A 190 36.38 -24.92 24.22
CA ASN A 190 37.63 -24.35 24.73
C ASN A 190 37.82 -22.95 24.14
N ALA A 191 38.33 -22.02 24.95
CA ALA A 191 38.74 -20.72 24.48
C ALA A 191 39.79 -20.86 23.36
N ASP A 192 39.51 -20.30 22.18
CA ASP A 192 40.36 -20.42 21.00
C ASP A 192 40.20 -19.20 20.09
N ALA A 193 41.29 -18.44 19.92
CA ALA A 193 41.33 -17.25 19.06
C ALA A 193 40.99 -17.54 17.58
N ASN A 194 41.10 -18.78 17.12
CA ASN A 194 40.78 -19.16 15.74
C ASN A 194 39.33 -19.62 15.57
N ASN A 195 38.60 -19.83 16.67
CA ASN A 195 37.21 -20.22 16.63
C ASN A 195 36.32 -18.97 16.80
N PRO A 196 35.54 -18.56 15.79
CA PRO A 196 34.65 -17.40 15.90
C PRO A 196 33.55 -17.56 16.97
N GLU A 197 33.34 -18.77 17.50
CA GLU A 197 32.40 -19.02 18.60
C GLU A 197 33.07 -18.97 19.98
N ALA A 198 34.40 -18.97 20.06
CA ALA A 198 35.18 -18.98 21.31
C ALA A 198 36.33 -17.97 21.27
N SER A 199 36.10 -16.84 20.58
CA SER A 199 37.03 -15.72 20.46
C SER A 199 36.32 -14.37 20.62
N ILE A 200 37.11 -13.31 20.73
CA ILE A 200 36.67 -11.92 20.73
C ILE A 200 37.71 -11.07 20.01
N LEU A 201 37.28 -10.03 19.31
CA LEU A 201 38.19 -9.06 18.73
C LEU A 201 38.64 -8.04 19.79
N ASN A 202 39.95 -7.83 19.95
CA ASN A 202 40.47 -6.76 20.79
C ASN A 202 40.46 -5.40 20.07
N GLU A 203 40.80 -4.33 20.79
CA GLU A 203 40.83 -2.94 20.26
C GLU A 203 41.75 -2.76 19.04
N ASN A 204 42.73 -3.65 18.85
CA ASN A 204 43.66 -3.60 17.72
C ASN A 204 43.21 -4.46 16.52
N GLY A 205 41.99 -5.02 16.55
CA GLY A 205 41.48 -5.85 15.47
C GLY A 205 42.07 -7.26 15.41
N VAL A 206 42.66 -7.73 16.52
CA VAL A 206 43.25 -9.08 16.66
C VAL A 206 42.32 -9.96 17.48
N ALA A 207 42.10 -11.20 17.01
CA ALA A 207 41.28 -12.16 17.73
C ALA A 207 42.02 -12.72 18.96
N GLU A 208 41.34 -12.73 20.10
CA GLU A 208 41.78 -13.31 21.36
C GLU A 208 40.82 -14.42 21.81
N PRO A 209 41.29 -15.42 22.59
CA PRO A 209 40.41 -16.47 23.10
C PRO A 209 39.34 -15.92 24.05
N TRP A 210 38.10 -16.38 23.90
CA TRP A 210 36.98 -16.08 24.80
C TRP A 210 36.61 -17.32 25.61
N ASP A 211 36.55 -17.18 26.94
CA ASP A 211 36.24 -18.29 27.85
C ASP A 211 34.79 -18.22 28.36
N TRP A 212 33.93 -19.05 27.78
CA TRP A 212 32.52 -19.18 28.17
C TRP A 212 32.33 -19.68 29.61
N ALA A 213 33.31 -20.35 30.22
CA ALA A 213 33.22 -20.75 31.61
C ALA A 213 33.34 -19.55 32.57
N GLN A 214 33.95 -18.44 32.13
CA GLN A 214 34.08 -17.21 32.91
C GLN A 214 32.90 -16.25 32.68
N SER A 215 32.54 -16.01 31.42
CA SER A 215 31.41 -15.13 31.08
C SER A 215 30.05 -15.75 31.44
N GLY A 216 30.01 -17.08 31.46
CA GLY A 216 28.77 -17.85 31.39
C GLY A 216 28.01 -17.60 30.09
N THR A 217 26.77 -18.08 30.04
CA THR A 217 25.87 -17.98 28.88
C THR A 217 24.61 -17.22 29.25
N MET A 218 23.87 -16.73 28.24
CA MET A 218 22.61 -16.03 28.46
C MET A 218 21.43 -16.97 28.18
N GLU A 219 20.88 -17.55 29.25
CA GLU A 219 19.65 -18.33 29.20
C GLU A 219 18.44 -17.46 28.79
N MET A 220 17.37 -18.09 28.31
CA MET A 220 16.13 -17.39 27.94
C MET A 220 15.52 -16.64 29.13
N ASN A 221 15.45 -15.32 29.02
CA ASN A 221 15.06 -14.43 30.11
C ASN A 221 13.53 -14.22 30.16
N CYS A 222 12.83 -15.10 30.89
CA CYS A 222 11.38 -15.00 31.07
C CYS A 222 10.93 -13.66 31.70
N PHE A 223 11.78 -13.02 32.51
CA PHE A 223 11.43 -11.79 33.21
C PHE A 223 11.24 -10.60 32.25
N LEU A 224 11.86 -10.59 31.07
CA LEU A 224 11.68 -9.52 30.08
C LEU A 224 10.21 -9.35 29.66
N CYS A 225 9.51 -10.46 29.46
CA CYS A 225 8.16 -10.47 28.95
C CYS A 225 7.11 -10.60 30.05
N HIS A 226 7.44 -11.34 31.11
CA HIS A 226 6.47 -11.71 32.13
C HIS A 226 6.56 -10.90 33.42
N PHE A 227 7.61 -10.09 33.63
CA PHE A 227 7.68 -9.21 34.79
C PHE A 227 7.04 -7.86 34.49
N GLU A 228 6.41 -7.25 35.50
CA GLU A 228 5.72 -5.96 35.35
C GLU A 228 6.68 -4.82 34.95
N ASN A 229 7.85 -4.74 35.61
CA ASN A 229 8.83 -3.68 35.41
C ASN A 229 10.26 -4.27 35.29
N PRO A 230 10.60 -4.94 34.17
CA PRO A 230 11.93 -5.49 33.98
C PRO A 230 12.97 -4.39 33.73
N ASN A 231 14.12 -4.49 34.39
CA ASN A 231 15.21 -3.54 34.20
C ASN A 231 16.09 -3.93 33.01
N ASN A 232 15.62 -3.62 31.80
CA ASN A 232 16.38 -3.96 30.59
C ASN A 232 17.66 -3.14 30.45
N GLU A 233 17.74 -1.92 30.98
CA GLU A 233 18.97 -1.11 30.95
C GLU A 233 20.11 -1.80 31.72
N ALA A 234 19.83 -2.27 32.94
CA ALA A 234 20.81 -3.01 33.74
C ALA A 234 21.23 -4.31 33.05
N ARG A 235 20.28 -5.00 32.41
CA ARG A 235 20.55 -6.19 31.61
C ARG A 235 21.46 -5.88 30.42
N VAL A 236 21.14 -4.89 29.60
CA VAL A 236 21.96 -4.50 28.45
C VAL A 236 23.38 -4.12 28.89
N SER A 237 23.52 -3.38 29.98
CA SER A 237 24.83 -3.06 30.55
C SER A 237 25.65 -4.29 30.96
N ALA A 238 25.00 -5.36 31.43
CA ALA A 238 25.67 -6.64 31.71
C ALA A 238 26.10 -7.34 30.40
N LEU A 239 25.24 -7.33 29.39
CA LEU A 239 25.53 -7.93 28.08
C LEU A 239 26.70 -7.25 27.38
N GLU A 240 26.75 -5.92 27.36
CA GLU A 240 27.85 -5.15 26.76
C GLU A 240 29.20 -5.46 27.41
N LYS A 241 29.22 -5.76 28.71
CA LYS A 241 30.42 -6.18 29.46
C LYS A 241 30.81 -7.64 29.23
N GLY A 242 29.97 -8.42 28.56
CA GLY A 242 30.14 -9.86 28.40
C GLY A 242 29.79 -10.68 29.64
N ASP A 243 29.08 -10.10 30.62
CA ASP A 243 28.64 -10.77 31.85
C ASP A 243 27.35 -11.57 31.62
N PHE A 244 27.36 -12.47 30.63
CA PHE A 244 26.16 -13.11 30.11
C PHE A 244 25.36 -13.89 31.17
N ALA A 245 26.03 -14.58 32.10
CA ALA A 245 25.36 -15.29 33.20
C ALA A 245 24.51 -14.38 34.11
N PHE A 246 24.88 -13.10 34.23
CA PHE A 246 24.19 -12.14 35.10
C PHE A 246 23.01 -11.45 34.41
N ALA A 247 22.76 -11.69 33.13
CA ALA A 247 21.72 -10.99 32.36
C ALA A 247 20.32 -11.12 33.00
N ASN A 248 19.94 -12.32 33.45
CA ASN A 248 18.63 -12.56 34.09
C ASN A 248 18.53 -11.88 35.46
N MET A 249 19.60 -11.92 36.24
CA MET A 249 19.67 -11.27 37.55
C MET A 249 19.60 -9.75 37.42
N ALA A 250 20.29 -9.19 36.42
CA ALA A 250 20.30 -7.76 36.14
C ALA A 250 18.90 -7.23 35.76
N THR A 251 18.06 -8.03 35.10
CA THR A 251 16.66 -7.68 34.82
C THR A 251 15.82 -7.44 36.07
N LEU A 252 16.19 -8.04 37.20
CA LEU A 252 15.47 -7.88 38.47
C LEU A 252 15.95 -6.69 39.31
N VAL A 253 16.95 -5.92 38.84
CA VAL A 253 17.48 -4.78 39.58
C VAL A 253 16.42 -3.70 39.77
N GLY A 254 16.18 -3.31 41.02
CA GLY A 254 15.20 -2.28 41.37
C GLY A 254 13.76 -2.80 41.54
N THR A 255 13.56 -4.11 41.42
CA THR A 255 12.27 -4.76 41.74
C THR A 255 12.06 -5.00 43.24
N GLY A 256 13.09 -4.74 44.05
CA GLY A 256 13.17 -5.12 45.46
C GLY A 256 13.63 -6.56 45.70
N ILE A 257 13.80 -7.37 44.65
CA ILE A 257 14.36 -8.73 44.73
C ILE A 257 15.89 -8.69 44.63
N VAL A 258 16.43 -7.86 43.74
CA VAL A 258 17.88 -7.68 43.50
C VAL A 258 18.24 -6.21 43.57
N ASP A 259 19.32 -5.90 44.27
CA ASP A 259 19.90 -4.56 44.39
C ASP A 259 21.35 -4.52 43.89
N ARG A 260 21.80 -3.33 43.50
CA ARG A 260 23.21 -3.05 43.21
C ARG A 260 23.99 -3.00 44.53
N SER A 261 25.02 -3.81 44.67
CA SER A 261 25.84 -3.89 45.88
C SER A 261 27.30 -4.17 45.56
N SER A 262 28.22 -3.37 46.10
CA SER A 262 29.67 -3.61 45.97
C SER A 262 30.15 -4.87 46.73
N LEU A 263 29.30 -5.42 47.60
CA LEU A 263 29.56 -6.66 48.34
C LEU A 263 28.93 -7.89 47.67
N GLY A 264 28.14 -7.69 46.62
CA GLY A 264 27.46 -8.74 45.87
C GLY A 264 28.30 -9.31 44.73
N GLN A 265 27.96 -10.51 44.25
CA GLN A 265 28.64 -11.12 43.11
C GLN A 265 28.43 -10.26 41.86
N ASN A 266 29.54 -9.88 41.20
CA ASN A 266 29.56 -9.00 40.04
C ASN A 266 28.75 -7.69 40.21
N GLY A 267 28.64 -7.19 41.45
CA GLY A 267 27.92 -5.96 41.78
C GLY A 267 26.42 -6.13 42.06
N TYR A 268 25.90 -7.36 42.18
CA TYR A 268 24.48 -7.65 42.46
C TYR A 268 24.30 -8.46 43.74
N ALA A 269 23.27 -8.14 44.54
CA ALA A 269 22.91 -8.90 45.74
C ALA A 269 21.39 -9.10 45.82
N TYR A 270 20.96 -10.28 46.29
CA TYR A 270 19.56 -10.55 46.59
C TYR A 270 19.14 -9.86 47.89
N SER A 271 17.95 -9.27 47.90
CA SER A 271 17.34 -8.74 49.11
C SER A 271 16.73 -9.87 49.91
N THR A 272 17.25 -10.13 51.12
CA THR A 272 16.68 -11.13 52.03
C THR A 272 15.23 -10.82 52.44
N GLU A 273 14.81 -9.56 52.30
CA GLU A 273 13.46 -9.11 52.66
C GLU A 273 12.42 -9.56 51.63
N ALA A 274 12.82 -9.88 50.40
CA ALA A 274 11.94 -10.35 49.33
C ALA A 274 11.49 -11.81 49.49
N PHE A 275 12.10 -12.55 50.40
CA PHE A 275 11.90 -13.99 50.56
C PHE A 275 11.34 -14.35 51.93
N ASP A 276 10.60 -15.44 51.99
CA ASP A 276 10.04 -16.01 53.21
C ASP A 276 11.02 -16.97 53.92
N GLU A 277 10.56 -17.61 54.99
CA GLU A 277 11.36 -18.56 55.78
C GLU A 277 11.70 -19.86 55.05
N ASN A 278 11.01 -20.16 53.94
CA ASN A 278 11.28 -21.32 53.08
C ASN A 278 12.20 -20.95 51.91
N GLY A 279 12.63 -19.69 51.82
CA GLY A 279 13.43 -19.18 50.70
C GLY A 279 12.61 -18.98 49.42
N GLU A 280 11.28 -18.92 49.50
CA GLU A 280 10.40 -18.56 48.39
C GLU A 280 10.19 -17.04 48.32
N LEU A 281 9.94 -16.50 47.13
CA LEU A 281 9.52 -15.11 46.99
C LEU A 281 8.19 -14.88 47.70
N LYS A 282 8.12 -13.83 48.54
CA LYS A 282 6.84 -13.42 49.14
C LYS A 282 5.87 -12.95 48.07
N ALA A 283 4.58 -13.16 48.31
CA ALA A 283 3.51 -12.90 47.35
C ALA A 283 3.53 -11.46 46.79
N GLU A 284 3.92 -10.46 47.58
CA GLU A 284 4.02 -9.06 47.14
C GLU A 284 5.13 -8.81 46.11
N PHE A 285 6.15 -9.68 46.03
CA PHE A 285 7.25 -9.61 45.04
C PHE A 285 7.01 -10.50 43.81
N VAL A 286 5.97 -11.34 43.82
CA VAL A 286 5.57 -12.14 42.64
C VAL A 286 4.78 -11.26 41.66
N LYS A 287 5.51 -10.49 40.85
CA LYS A 287 4.97 -9.53 39.87
C LYS A 287 4.91 -10.11 38.44
N ILE A 288 4.47 -11.36 38.34
CA ILE A 288 4.32 -12.05 37.04
C ILE A 288 2.99 -11.69 36.39
N GLN A 289 3.03 -11.38 35.09
CA GLN A 289 1.90 -10.97 34.26
C GLN A 289 1.99 -11.52 32.83
N ASP A 290 0.90 -11.33 32.08
CA ASP A 290 0.90 -11.51 30.64
C ASP A 290 1.75 -10.41 29.96
N PRO A 291 2.45 -10.69 28.85
CA PRO A 291 3.26 -9.69 28.18
C PRO A 291 2.45 -8.49 27.70
N THR A 292 2.93 -7.29 28.01
CA THR A 292 2.29 -6.03 27.62
C THR A 292 3.00 -5.36 26.44
N ASN A 293 2.35 -4.37 25.83
CA ASN A 293 2.98 -3.51 24.83
C ASN A 293 4.29 -2.87 25.31
N ALA A 294 4.40 -2.53 26.60
CA ALA A 294 5.62 -1.96 27.17
C ALA A 294 6.76 -2.99 27.22
N ASN A 295 6.47 -4.26 27.53
CA ASN A 295 7.47 -5.32 27.47
C ASN A 295 8.01 -5.47 26.04
N CYS A 296 7.13 -5.49 25.03
CA CYS A 296 7.52 -5.56 23.62
C CYS A 296 8.30 -4.31 23.15
N ALA A 297 7.97 -3.13 23.66
CA ALA A 297 8.62 -1.86 23.33
C ALA A 297 10.15 -1.91 23.52
N THR A 298 10.59 -2.65 24.54
CA THR A 298 11.99 -2.82 24.96
C THR A 298 12.95 -3.21 23.83
N CYS A 299 12.48 -3.92 22.80
CA CYS A 299 13.34 -4.48 21.74
C CYS A 299 12.89 -4.13 20.30
N HIS A 300 11.67 -3.61 20.12
CA HIS A 300 11.05 -3.48 18.80
C HIS A 300 11.03 -2.07 18.23
N GLY A 301 10.58 -1.06 18.98
CA GLY A 301 10.38 0.29 18.45
C GLY A 301 9.62 1.20 19.40
N GLU A 302 9.20 2.36 18.91
CA GLU A 302 8.40 3.33 19.66
C GLU A 302 6.98 2.79 19.87
N VAL A 303 6.81 2.02 20.94
CA VAL A 303 5.53 1.49 21.41
C VAL A 303 5.21 2.17 22.75
N HIS A 304 4.21 3.05 22.72
CA HIS A 304 3.83 3.88 23.85
C HIS A 304 2.43 3.46 24.31
N PRO A 305 2.28 2.78 25.47
CA PRO A 305 0.97 2.57 26.05
C PRO A 305 0.32 3.92 26.42
N GLU A 306 -0.97 3.92 26.79
CA GLU A 306 -1.65 5.16 27.20
C GLU A 306 -0.85 5.90 28.28
N SER A 307 -0.35 7.08 27.93
CA SER A 307 0.41 7.96 28.81
C SER A 307 -0.07 9.40 28.64
N ASN A 308 -0.04 10.15 29.73
CA ASN A 308 -0.29 11.60 29.73
C ASN A 308 0.93 12.40 29.25
N GLU A 309 2.08 11.75 29.07
CA GLU A 309 3.29 12.39 28.58
C GLU A 309 3.24 12.55 27.05
N PRO A 310 3.53 13.76 26.52
CA PRO A 310 3.61 13.96 25.08
C PRO A 310 4.66 13.06 24.45
N LEU A 311 4.26 12.23 23.48
CA LEU A 311 5.15 11.28 22.81
C LEU A 311 6.23 12.03 22.03
N THR A 312 7.49 11.70 22.26
CA THR A 312 8.62 12.08 21.41
C THR A 312 9.09 10.86 20.61
N ILE A 313 9.85 11.09 19.55
CA ILE A 313 10.38 10.01 18.70
C ILE A 313 11.89 10.12 18.59
N ASN A 314 12.57 8.98 18.68
CA ASN A 314 13.98 8.85 18.33
C ASN A 314 14.10 8.43 16.86
N ALA A 315 14.02 9.43 15.98
CA ALA A 315 14.08 9.23 14.53
C ALA A 315 15.41 8.57 14.11
N CYS A 316 15.30 7.54 13.28
CA CYS A 316 16.42 6.80 12.70
C CYS A 316 17.40 6.16 13.72
N ASP A 317 16.97 5.95 14.96
CA ASP A 317 17.78 5.28 15.98
C ASP A 317 17.53 3.76 15.96
N LEU A 318 18.58 2.97 15.70
CA LEU A 318 18.51 1.50 15.64
C LEU A 318 18.26 0.82 17.00
N ASN A 319 18.27 1.57 18.10
CA ASN A 319 17.71 1.13 19.38
C ASN A 319 16.18 0.93 19.30
N TYR A 320 15.52 1.65 18.38
CA TYR A 320 14.09 1.55 18.07
C TYR A 320 13.89 1.06 16.62
N PRO A 321 14.30 -0.17 16.30
CA PRO A 321 14.57 -0.62 14.93
C PRO A 321 13.34 -0.57 14.01
N GLN A 322 12.15 -0.88 14.50
CA GLN A 322 10.93 -0.79 13.69
C GLN A 322 10.64 0.68 13.33
N THR A 323 10.76 1.60 14.29
CA THR A 323 10.57 3.04 14.04
C THR A 323 11.68 3.60 13.16
N ALA A 324 12.94 3.22 13.38
CA ALA A 324 14.05 3.67 12.54
C ALA A 324 13.93 3.18 11.10
N THR A 325 13.52 1.94 10.89
CA THR A 325 13.45 1.36 9.54
C THR A 325 12.18 1.72 8.77
N THR A 326 11.08 2.08 9.44
CA THR A 326 9.81 2.36 8.74
C THR A 326 9.03 3.58 9.23
N GLY A 327 9.40 4.20 10.35
CA GLY A 327 8.63 5.28 10.96
C GLY A 327 7.32 4.80 11.62
N GLN A 328 7.18 3.49 11.88
CA GLN A 328 6.04 2.98 12.65
C GLN A 328 6.14 3.40 14.12
N VAL A 329 5.03 3.86 14.67
CA VAL A 329 4.86 4.31 16.05
C VAL A 329 3.52 3.76 16.54
N ILE A 330 3.57 2.86 17.52
CA ILE A 330 2.37 2.22 18.06
C ILE A 330 1.96 3.00 19.31
N SER A 331 0.97 3.87 19.18
CA SER A 331 0.46 4.66 20.30
C SER A 331 -1.01 5.04 20.14
N PRO A 332 -1.81 4.99 21.22
CA PRO A 332 -3.17 5.51 21.25
C PRO A 332 -3.22 7.05 21.25
N GLN A 333 -2.10 7.73 21.56
CA GLN A 333 -2.05 9.18 21.65
C GLN A 333 -2.35 9.80 20.28
N LYS A 334 -3.10 10.92 20.28
CA LYS A 334 -3.30 11.70 19.05
C LYS A 334 -2.00 12.35 18.62
N ILE A 335 -1.76 12.38 17.31
CA ILE A 335 -0.54 12.96 16.74
C ILE A 335 -0.39 14.44 17.12
N VAL A 336 -1.50 15.20 17.14
CA VAL A 336 -1.53 16.60 17.58
C VAL A 336 -1.08 16.80 19.03
N ASP A 337 -1.26 15.82 19.90
CA ASP A 337 -0.90 15.88 21.32
C ASP A 337 0.55 15.45 21.61
N SER A 338 1.26 14.96 20.58
CA SER A 338 2.66 14.52 20.71
C SER A 338 3.62 15.68 21.05
N GLY A 339 4.82 15.36 21.53
CA GLY A 339 5.94 16.29 21.68
C GLY A 339 6.69 16.59 20.38
N VAL A 340 6.32 15.98 19.26
CA VAL A 340 7.04 16.06 17.99
C VAL A 340 6.72 17.36 17.24
N ASN A 341 7.74 18.02 16.68
CA ASN A 341 7.58 19.20 15.83
C ASN A 341 7.16 18.80 14.40
N LEU A 342 5.86 18.57 14.20
CA LEU A 342 5.29 18.04 12.95
C LEU A 342 4.79 19.14 12.01
N SER A 343 5.01 18.94 10.71
CA SER A 343 4.34 19.73 9.67
C SER A 343 2.83 19.52 9.72
N GLY A 344 2.06 20.62 9.69
CA GLY A 344 0.59 20.56 9.73
C GLY A 344 0.00 19.98 11.03
N LYS A 345 0.77 19.92 12.13
CA LYS A 345 0.39 19.22 13.38
C LYS A 345 -1.03 19.46 13.88
N ASN A 346 -1.53 20.69 13.79
CA ASN A 346 -2.86 21.07 14.27
C ASN A 346 -4.00 20.35 13.52
N GLU A 347 -3.75 19.79 12.34
CA GLU A 347 -4.71 19.04 11.53
C GLU A 347 -4.66 17.54 11.82
N LEU A 348 -3.62 17.06 12.51
CA LEU A 348 -3.36 15.64 12.76
C LEU A 348 -4.08 15.14 14.03
N ILE A 349 -5.41 15.17 14.00
CA ILE A 349 -6.27 14.85 15.15
C ILE A 349 -6.50 13.36 15.40
N ARG A 350 -5.92 12.48 14.58
CA ARG A 350 -6.00 11.01 14.72
C ARG A 350 -4.92 10.49 15.68
N SER A 351 -5.13 9.29 16.24
CA SER A 351 -4.10 8.51 16.93
C SER A 351 -2.97 8.10 15.97
N TRP A 352 -1.79 7.80 16.51
CA TRP A 352 -0.70 7.20 15.72
C TRP A 352 -1.14 5.87 15.12
N ASP A 353 -1.73 4.98 15.92
CA ASP A 353 -2.28 3.70 15.49
C ASP A 353 -3.68 3.46 16.09
N ILE A 354 -4.68 3.19 15.23
CA ILE A 354 -6.06 2.94 15.66
C ILE A 354 -6.18 1.66 16.51
N HIS A 355 -5.36 0.64 16.29
CA HIS A 355 -5.42 -0.59 17.08
C HIS A 355 -4.96 -0.34 18.52
N ALA A 356 -3.92 0.48 18.69
CA ALA A 356 -3.50 0.93 20.02
C ALA A 356 -4.58 1.81 20.69
N GLU A 357 -5.22 2.74 19.95
CA GLU A 357 -6.38 3.51 20.44
C GLU A 357 -7.55 2.61 20.89
N ARG A 358 -7.70 1.43 20.27
CA ARG A 358 -8.70 0.42 20.63
C ARG A 358 -8.19 -0.59 21.67
N GLN A 359 -7.07 -0.30 22.33
CA GLN A 359 -6.49 -1.06 23.43
C GLN A 359 -6.02 -2.48 23.06
N LEU A 360 -5.84 -2.78 21.77
CA LEU A 360 -5.25 -4.04 21.36
C LEU A 360 -3.79 -4.12 21.81
N GLN A 361 -3.43 -5.25 22.41
CA GLN A 361 -2.07 -5.60 22.79
C GLN A 361 -1.34 -6.26 21.61
N CYS A 362 -0.01 -6.19 21.61
CA CYS A 362 0.82 -6.88 20.62
C CYS A 362 0.50 -8.37 20.59
N THR A 363 0.28 -8.99 21.75
CA THR A 363 -0.05 -10.41 21.92
C THR A 363 -1.43 -10.80 21.36
N ASP A 364 -2.36 -9.86 21.17
CA ASP A 364 -3.66 -10.16 20.53
C ASP A 364 -3.50 -10.50 19.03
N CYS A 365 -2.42 -10.00 18.41
CA CYS A 365 -2.05 -10.30 17.02
C CYS A 365 -0.89 -11.30 16.94
N HIS A 366 0.10 -11.16 17.83
CA HIS A 366 1.28 -12.01 17.96
C HIS A 366 1.10 -13.03 19.09
N TYR A 367 0.05 -13.84 19.01
CA TYR A 367 -0.28 -14.85 20.03
C TYR A 367 0.58 -16.10 19.91
N ALA A 368 0.67 -16.86 21.01
CA ALA A 368 1.24 -18.22 21.02
C ALA A 368 0.40 -19.16 20.15
N LEU A 369 1.00 -19.91 19.23
CA LEU A 369 0.26 -20.69 18.22
C LEU A 369 -0.60 -21.81 18.81
N ASN A 370 -0.23 -22.33 19.97
CA ASN A 370 -0.98 -23.36 20.67
C ASN A 370 -1.93 -22.80 21.75
N ASN A 371 -2.18 -21.48 21.75
CA ASN A 371 -3.10 -20.86 22.69
C ASN A 371 -4.55 -21.34 22.44
N PRO A 372 -5.19 -21.98 23.43
CA PRO A 372 -6.53 -22.56 23.27
C PRO A 372 -7.62 -21.52 22.96
N ALA A 373 -7.42 -20.24 23.29
CA ALA A 373 -8.34 -19.16 22.94
C ALA A 373 -8.41 -18.89 21.42
N HIS A 374 -7.45 -19.41 20.65
CA HIS A 374 -7.36 -19.25 19.19
C HIS A 374 -7.52 -20.58 18.44
N ALA A 375 -7.99 -21.64 19.12
CA ALA A 375 -8.04 -22.99 18.56
C ALA A 375 -8.91 -23.15 17.31
N ASP A 376 -9.97 -22.35 17.15
CA ASP A 376 -10.83 -22.31 15.96
C ASP A 376 -10.05 -21.97 14.67
N GLU A 377 -8.86 -21.37 14.79
CA GLU A 377 -8.03 -20.99 13.65
C GLU A 377 -7.13 -22.13 13.18
N ALA A 378 -6.62 -22.94 14.11
CA ALA A 378 -5.95 -24.20 13.79
C ALA A 378 -6.93 -25.17 13.09
N GLN A 379 -8.22 -25.11 13.44
CA GLN A 379 -9.29 -25.90 12.82
C GLN A 379 -9.51 -25.56 11.32
N LYS A 380 -9.17 -24.35 10.86
CA LYS A 380 -9.28 -24.00 9.41
C LYS A 380 -8.22 -24.68 8.55
N ALA A 381 -7.15 -25.21 9.14
CA ALA A 381 -6.13 -25.99 8.44
C ALA A 381 -6.50 -27.49 8.33
N GLU A 382 -7.67 -27.89 8.81
CA GLU A 382 -8.12 -29.27 8.77
C GLU A 382 -8.64 -29.70 7.39
N PRO A 383 -8.70 -31.02 7.13
CA PRO A 383 -9.31 -31.54 5.91
C PRO A 383 -10.73 -30.99 5.73
N GLU A 384 -11.12 -30.65 4.50
CA GLU A 384 -12.42 -30.01 4.18
C GLU A 384 -13.67 -30.72 4.73
N HIS A 385 -13.57 -31.98 5.14
CA HIS A 385 -14.67 -32.78 5.70
C HIS A 385 -14.83 -32.67 7.23
N LEU A 386 -13.87 -32.05 7.94
CA LEU A 386 -13.90 -31.88 9.39
C LEU A 386 -14.42 -30.48 9.71
N VAL A 387 -15.62 -30.42 10.32
CA VAL A 387 -16.34 -29.17 10.60
C VAL A 387 -15.91 -28.54 11.93
N TYR A 388 -15.39 -29.36 12.85
CA TYR A 388 -14.97 -28.96 14.18
C TYR A 388 -14.04 -30.03 14.77
N ASP A 389 -12.89 -29.60 15.30
CA ASP A 389 -11.98 -30.47 16.03
C ASP A 389 -12.11 -30.28 17.54
N PRO A 390 -12.60 -31.26 18.29
CA PRO A 390 -12.65 -31.17 19.74
C PRO A 390 -11.27 -31.20 20.41
N ARG A 391 -10.17 -31.48 19.69
CA ARG A 391 -8.80 -31.55 20.24
C ARG A 391 -8.21 -30.15 20.45
N VAL A 392 -8.65 -29.47 21.50
CA VAL A 392 -8.04 -28.24 21.99
C VAL A 392 -7.22 -28.56 23.25
N LEU A 393 -6.05 -27.93 23.40
CA LEU A 393 -5.23 -28.09 24.61
C LEU A 393 -6.00 -27.62 25.84
N ASP A 394 -5.90 -28.38 26.93
CA ASP A 394 -6.38 -27.91 28.23
C ASP A 394 -5.54 -26.70 28.69
N ILE A 395 -6.16 -25.77 29.41
CA ILE A 395 -5.47 -24.55 29.86
C ILE A 395 -4.25 -24.88 30.73
N GLY A 396 -4.30 -25.93 31.56
CA GLY A 396 -3.15 -26.35 32.36
C GLY A 396 -2.02 -26.92 31.52
N GLU A 397 -2.34 -27.61 30.43
CA GLU A 397 -1.34 -28.13 29.48
C GLU A 397 -0.70 -26.98 28.68
N TYR A 398 -1.50 -26.03 28.21
CA TYR A 398 -1.00 -24.81 27.58
C TYR A 398 -0.11 -24.00 28.51
N LEU A 399 -0.52 -23.78 29.77
CA LEU A 399 0.30 -23.05 30.75
C LEU A 399 1.63 -23.76 31.02
N LYS A 400 1.66 -25.10 30.99
CA LYS A 400 2.91 -25.86 31.15
C LYS A 400 3.80 -25.78 29.91
N ARG A 401 3.21 -25.79 28.71
CA ARG A 401 3.93 -25.84 27.41
C ARG A 401 3.41 -24.77 26.43
N PRO A 402 3.52 -23.48 26.73
CA PRO A 402 3.12 -22.43 25.80
C PRO A 402 4.13 -22.33 24.65
N ASP A 403 3.65 -22.39 23.41
CA ASP A 403 4.49 -22.21 22.22
C ASP A 403 4.88 -20.73 22.07
N HIS A 404 6.17 -20.44 22.16
CA HIS A 404 6.73 -19.09 22.06
C HIS A 404 7.17 -18.72 20.64
N ASN A 405 6.80 -19.53 19.65
CA ASN A 405 6.79 -19.14 18.25
C ASN A 405 5.57 -18.27 18.01
N PHE A 406 5.67 -16.98 18.31
CA PHE A 406 4.54 -16.07 18.18
C PHE A 406 4.06 -15.94 16.73
N ALA A 407 2.74 -15.79 16.58
CA ALA A 407 2.10 -15.63 15.30
C ALA A 407 2.73 -14.46 14.50
N ARG A 408 3.04 -14.70 13.22
CA ARG A 408 3.78 -13.76 12.39
C ARG A 408 3.08 -13.48 11.06
N GLY A 409 2.97 -12.19 10.74
CA GLY A 409 2.44 -11.71 9.46
C GLY A 409 3.39 -11.89 8.29
N GLN A 410 2.96 -11.51 7.10
CA GLN A 410 3.80 -11.53 5.90
C GLN A 410 4.58 -10.21 5.80
N SER A 411 5.91 -10.28 5.97
CA SER A 411 6.81 -9.14 5.84
C SER A 411 7.88 -9.34 4.76
N ALA A 412 8.51 -8.24 4.33
CA ALA A 412 9.66 -8.23 3.42
C ALA A 412 10.83 -9.06 3.95
N GLN A 413 11.01 -9.10 5.27
CA GLN A 413 11.96 -9.97 5.95
C GLN A 413 11.45 -11.43 5.95
N PHE A 414 11.01 -11.90 4.78
CA PHE A 414 10.22 -13.10 4.59
C PHE A 414 10.94 -14.34 5.07
N ASN A 415 12.26 -14.39 4.94
CA ASN A 415 13.04 -15.56 5.33
C ASN A 415 13.18 -15.73 6.84
N VAL A 416 13.05 -14.69 7.66
CA VAL A 416 13.06 -14.81 9.12
C VAL A 416 11.91 -15.71 9.58
N ALA A 417 12.15 -16.69 10.46
CA ALA A 417 11.13 -17.63 10.97
C ALA A 417 10.19 -18.19 9.89
N PRO A 418 10.72 -18.91 8.89
CA PRO A 418 9.97 -19.18 7.68
C PRO A 418 8.76 -20.12 7.85
N GLU A 419 8.81 -20.96 8.87
CA GLU A 419 7.72 -21.83 9.34
C GLU A 419 6.53 -21.06 9.94
N LEU A 420 6.75 -19.83 10.45
CA LEU A 420 5.71 -19.02 11.09
C LEU A 420 5.01 -18.05 10.13
N LYS A 421 5.30 -18.12 8.82
CA LYS A 421 4.74 -17.17 7.86
C LYS A 421 3.22 -17.28 7.82
N GLY A 422 2.54 -16.14 7.97
CA GLY A 422 1.09 -16.04 7.79
C GLY A 422 0.27 -16.77 8.83
N THR A 423 0.86 -17.07 9.99
CA THR A 423 0.14 -17.58 11.15
C THR A 423 -0.61 -16.46 11.88
N MET A 424 -0.20 -15.20 11.69
CA MET A 424 -0.91 -14.03 12.22
C MET A 424 -2.21 -13.76 11.46
N ARG A 425 -3.24 -13.32 12.20
CA ARG A 425 -4.50 -12.82 11.63
C ARG A 425 -4.24 -11.69 10.63
N ARG A 426 -4.99 -11.72 9.53
CA ARG A 426 -5.04 -10.65 8.54
C ARG A 426 -6.21 -9.71 8.82
N CYS A 427 -6.20 -8.52 8.22
CA CYS A 427 -7.28 -7.56 8.34
C CYS A 427 -8.65 -8.17 8.00
N ASP A 428 -8.74 -9.00 6.95
CA ASP A 428 -9.97 -9.68 6.50
C ASP A 428 -10.45 -10.79 7.44
N SER A 429 -9.63 -11.19 8.42
CA SER A 429 -10.03 -12.14 9.47
C SER A 429 -10.87 -11.48 10.56
N CYS A 430 -10.74 -10.16 10.75
CA CYS A 430 -11.46 -9.38 11.74
C CYS A 430 -12.44 -8.36 11.13
N HIS A 431 -12.20 -7.94 9.88
CA HIS A 431 -12.98 -6.93 9.18
C HIS A 431 -13.64 -7.50 7.91
N ASP A 432 -14.94 -7.25 7.75
CA ASP A 432 -15.66 -7.54 6.51
C ASP A 432 -15.59 -6.33 5.56
N ALA A 433 -14.73 -6.44 4.53
CA ALA A 433 -14.56 -5.39 3.54
C ALA A 433 -15.85 -5.04 2.79
N SER A 434 -16.80 -5.98 2.64
CA SER A 434 -18.06 -5.76 1.92
C SER A 434 -19.01 -4.81 2.67
N LYS A 435 -18.89 -4.73 4.00
CA LYS A 435 -19.74 -3.85 4.83
C LYS A 435 -19.22 -2.43 4.85
N GLY A 436 -17.92 -2.26 5.12
CA GLY A 436 -17.31 -0.95 5.33
C GLY A 436 -17.08 -0.12 4.06
N HIS A 437 -17.02 -0.76 2.88
CA HIS A 437 -16.58 -0.09 1.65
C HIS A 437 -17.64 0.03 0.55
N SER A 438 -18.82 -0.61 0.72
CA SER A 438 -19.86 -0.68 -0.31
C SER A 438 -20.45 0.67 -0.74
N ASP A 439 -20.39 1.67 0.13
CA ASP A 439 -20.93 3.00 -0.15
C ASP A 439 -20.04 3.83 -1.10
N TRP A 440 -18.73 3.55 -1.18
CA TRP A 440 -17.80 4.41 -1.91
C TRP A 440 -16.86 3.68 -2.87
N LEU A 441 -16.48 2.43 -2.57
CA LEU A 441 -15.51 1.67 -3.36
C LEU A 441 -16.25 0.74 -4.33
N PRO A 442 -16.29 1.07 -5.63
CA PRO A 442 -16.82 0.15 -6.62
C PRO A 442 -15.85 -1.03 -6.79
N TYR A 443 -16.39 -2.19 -7.15
CA TYR A 443 -15.62 -3.40 -7.39
C TYR A 443 -14.69 -3.85 -6.24
N ILE A 444 -15.25 -3.98 -5.04
CA ILE A 444 -14.50 -4.29 -3.81
C ILE A 444 -13.63 -5.54 -3.99
N ASP A 445 -14.18 -6.66 -4.47
CA ASP A 445 -13.42 -7.92 -4.55
C ASP A 445 -12.19 -7.77 -5.45
N THR A 446 -12.30 -7.08 -6.61
CA THR A 446 -11.15 -6.82 -7.49
C THR A 446 -10.10 -5.92 -6.85
N HIS A 447 -10.50 -4.97 -6.00
CA HIS A 447 -9.53 -4.19 -5.24
C HIS A 447 -8.84 -5.04 -4.18
N MET A 448 -9.58 -5.85 -3.42
CA MET A 448 -9.01 -6.71 -2.36
C MET A 448 -8.14 -7.84 -2.93
N GLU A 449 -8.31 -8.19 -4.21
CA GLU A 449 -7.43 -9.10 -4.95
C GLU A 449 -6.14 -8.44 -5.44
N ALA A 450 -6.07 -7.11 -5.51
CA ALA A 450 -4.96 -6.36 -6.11
C ALA A 450 -4.17 -5.50 -5.11
N VAL A 451 -4.81 -4.97 -4.07
CA VAL A 451 -4.19 -4.08 -3.07
C VAL A 451 -4.42 -4.62 -1.66
N ALA A 452 -3.41 -4.48 -0.80
CA ALA A 452 -3.51 -4.78 0.62
C ALA A 452 -4.33 -3.69 1.36
N CYS A 453 -4.92 -4.03 2.52
CA CYS A 453 -5.69 -3.05 3.31
C CYS A 453 -4.80 -1.87 3.75
N GLU A 454 -3.57 -2.19 4.10
CA GLU A 454 -2.49 -1.30 4.49
C GLU A 454 -2.23 -0.20 3.43
N THR A 455 -2.42 -0.52 2.14
CA THR A 455 -2.25 0.44 1.04
C THR A 455 -3.21 1.62 1.15
N CYS A 456 -4.45 1.39 1.57
CA CYS A 456 -5.44 2.45 1.75
C CYS A 456 -5.44 3.04 3.17
N HIS A 457 -5.15 2.21 4.18
CA HIS A 457 -5.23 2.60 5.58
C HIS A 457 -3.92 3.14 6.16
N ILE A 458 -2.81 3.08 5.42
CA ILE A 458 -1.53 3.69 5.78
C ILE A 458 -1.06 4.58 4.62
N PRO A 459 -1.77 5.69 4.33
CA PRO A 459 -1.42 6.55 3.21
C PRO A 459 -0.09 7.30 3.40
N GLN A 460 0.25 7.60 4.66
CA GLN A 460 1.31 8.51 5.06
C GLN A 460 1.91 8.04 6.38
N MET A 461 3.24 8.04 6.47
CA MET A 461 3.97 7.87 7.72
C MET A 461 4.31 9.23 8.31
N TYR A 462 4.05 9.42 9.61
CA TYR A 462 4.28 10.70 10.29
C TYR A 462 5.60 10.78 11.05
N ALA A 463 6.27 9.65 11.30
CA ALA A 463 7.62 9.65 11.84
C ALA A 463 8.66 9.52 10.72
N PRO A 464 9.86 10.08 10.88
CA PRO A 464 10.96 9.86 9.95
C PRO A 464 11.42 8.40 9.96
N ALA A 465 12.10 8.00 8.90
CA ALA A 465 12.74 6.70 8.79
C ALA A 465 14.10 6.84 8.11
N ILE A 466 14.96 5.84 8.24
CA ILE A 466 16.22 5.76 7.50
C ILE A 466 15.91 5.73 6.00
N GLN A 467 16.63 6.55 5.24
CA GLN A 467 16.63 6.55 3.78
C GLN A 467 17.82 5.77 3.24
N SER A 468 19.02 6.15 3.67
CA SER A 468 20.25 5.54 3.17
C SER A 468 21.42 5.68 4.13
N TYR A 469 22.27 4.65 4.18
CA TYR A 469 23.57 4.66 4.83
C TYR A 469 24.67 4.51 3.79
N ASP A 470 25.67 5.38 3.83
CA ASP A 470 26.87 5.24 3.03
C ASP A 470 28.06 4.91 3.93
N TRP A 471 28.39 3.62 3.99
CA TRP A 471 29.59 3.09 4.66
C TRP A 471 30.81 3.09 3.73
N THR A 472 30.71 3.62 2.52
CA THR A 472 31.90 3.77 1.66
C THR A 472 32.86 4.84 2.18
N VAL A 473 32.35 5.73 3.03
CA VAL A 473 33.04 6.81 3.74
C VAL A 473 32.73 6.74 5.25
N LEU A 474 33.67 7.21 6.08
CA LEU A 474 33.50 7.24 7.54
C LEU A 474 33.62 8.67 8.08
N THR A 475 32.71 9.02 8.99
CA THR A 475 32.87 10.18 9.87
C THR A 475 33.94 9.91 10.94
N LEU A 476 34.49 10.94 11.59
CA LEU A 476 35.48 10.78 12.67
C LEU A 476 34.98 9.92 13.87
N ASN A 477 33.68 9.68 13.99
CA ASN A 477 33.10 8.80 15.01
C ASN A 477 32.91 7.35 14.50
N SER A 478 33.53 6.98 13.38
CA SER A 478 33.34 5.69 12.71
C SER A 478 31.89 5.40 12.28
N GLU A 479 31.08 6.45 12.09
CA GLU A 479 29.70 6.33 11.59
C GLU A 479 29.64 6.54 10.07
N PRO A 480 28.64 5.96 9.38
CA PRO A 480 28.42 6.20 7.96
C PRO A 480 27.84 7.61 7.76
N VAL A 481 27.92 8.08 6.52
CA VAL A 481 27.07 9.21 6.12
C VAL A 481 25.63 8.72 6.02
N LYS A 482 24.81 9.08 7.01
CA LYS A 482 23.40 8.67 7.13
C LYS A 482 22.43 9.76 6.68
N THR A 483 21.37 9.35 5.99
CA THR A 483 20.25 10.22 5.61
C THR A 483 18.93 9.64 6.11
N CYS A 484 18.10 10.49 6.70
CA CYS A 484 16.73 10.19 7.09
C CYS A 484 15.75 10.84 6.12
N ARG A 485 14.69 10.11 5.76
CA ARG A 485 13.55 10.67 5.03
C ARG A 485 12.49 11.17 6.02
N GLY A 486 11.74 12.18 5.61
CA GLY A 486 10.61 12.70 6.36
C GLY A 486 10.96 13.64 7.52
N VAL A 487 12.13 14.27 7.45
CA VAL A 487 12.57 15.32 8.38
C VAL A 487 13.39 16.37 7.64
N GLU A 488 13.12 17.64 7.94
CA GLU A 488 13.92 18.79 7.51
C GLU A 488 14.82 19.24 8.67
N GLY A 489 16.14 19.24 8.44
CA GLY A 489 17.15 19.50 9.46
C GLY A 489 17.76 18.21 10.03
N GLU A 490 18.54 18.34 11.11
CA GLU A 490 19.14 17.19 11.78
C GLU A 490 18.08 16.39 12.57
N PRO A 491 17.94 15.08 12.37
CA PRO A 491 17.00 14.26 13.15
C PRO A 491 17.16 14.48 14.67
N ASN A 492 16.06 14.39 15.42
CA ASN A 492 16.02 14.49 16.89
C ASN A 492 16.37 15.87 17.49
N LYS A 493 16.64 16.89 16.66
CA LYS A 493 16.69 18.28 17.16
C LYS A 493 15.28 18.84 17.31
N VAL A 494 15.04 19.59 18.39
CA VAL A 494 13.76 20.29 18.64
C VAL A 494 13.41 21.27 17.51
N THR A 495 14.43 21.81 16.84
CA THR A 495 14.28 22.75 15.71
C THR A 495 13.92 22.08 14.39
N SER A 496 14.07 20.76 14.28
CA SER A 496 13.84 20.04 13.04
C SER A 496 12.36 19.83 12.81
N LEU A 497 11.94 19.98 11.55
CA LEU A 497 10.53 19.82 11.16
C LEU A 497 10.33 18.40 10.65
N VAL A 498 9.51 17.62 11.35
CA VAL A 498 9.12 16.29 10.91
C VAL A 498 8.00 16.41 9.90
N THR A 499 8.27 16.02 8.66
CA THR A 499 7.30 16.07 7.56
C THR A 499 6.61 14.72 7.33
N GLY A 500 7.23 13.63 7.80
CA GLY A 500 6.80 12.29 7.43
C GLY A 500 7.11 11.96 5.97
N TYR A 501 6.65 10.79 5.49
CA TYR A 501 6.86 10.36 4.11
C TYR A 501 5.77 9.39 3.64
N GLU A 502 5.50 9.41 2.34
CA GLU A 502 4.56 8.48 1.72
C GLU A 502 5.29 7.17 1.38
N PRO A 503 4.77 6.01 1.84
CA PRO A 503 5.35 4.71 1.49
C PRO A 503 5.37 4.44 -0.02
N VAL A 504 6.37 3.72 -0.49
CA VAL A 504 6.31 3.14 -1.84
C VAL A 504 5.43 1.90 -1.82
N LEU A 505 4.68 1.69 -2.89
CA LEU A 505 3.83 0.53 -3.06
C LEU A 505 4.53 -0.53 -3.91
N LEU A 506 4.66 -1.75 -3.38
CA LEU A 506 5.34 -2.87 -4.04
C LEU A 506 4.50 -4.14 -3.97
N ASN A 507 4.68 -5.04 -4.94
CA ASN A 507 3.96 -6.31 -4.95
C ASN A 507 4.56 -7.30 -3.96
N ARG A 508 3.78 -7.59 -2.92
CA ARG A 508 4.05 -8.63 -1.94
C ARG A 508 3.52 -9.97 -2.44
N THR A 509 4.38 -10.97 -2.55
CA THR A 509 3.95 -12.35 -2.76
C THR A 509 3.49 -12.95 -1.43
N ASN A 510 2.22 -13.29 -1.36
CA ASN A 510 1.62 -13.93 -0.19
C ASN A 510 1.76 -15.47 -0.29
N ILE A 511 1.60 -16.19 0.82
CA ILE A 511 1.77 -17.66 0.90
C ILE A 511 0.88 -18.42 -0.10
N GLY A 512 -0.32 -17.92 -0.38
CA GLY A 512 -1.23 -18.52 -1.38
C GLY A 512 -0.82 -18.28 -2.83
N GLY A 513 0.35 -17.70 -3.10
CA GLY A 513 0.86 -17.36 -4.43
C GLY A 513 0.27 -16.07 -5.03
N GLY A 514 -0.79 -15.53 -4.44
CA GLY A 514 -1.37 -14.24 -4.84
C GLY A 514 -0.45 -13.07 -4.48
N THR A 515 -0.41 -12.06 -5.35
CA THR A 515 0.36 -10.83 -5.16
C THR A 515 -0.55 -9.67 -4.81
N LEU A 516 -0.22 -8.92 -3.75
CA LEU A 516 -0.94 -7.70 -3.39
C LEU A 516 0.03 -6.52 -3.35
N LEU A 517 -0.43 -5.38 -3.85
CA LEU A 517 0.29 -4.13 -3.71
C LEU A 517 0.20 -3.66 -2.25
N ALA A 518 1.35 -3.53 -1.57
CA ALA A 518 1.46 -3.20 -0.14
C ALA A 518 2.51 -2.09 0.11
N PRO A 519 2.43 -1.34 1.23
CA PRO A 519 3.35 -0.24 1.53
C PRO A 519 4.68 -0.70 2.16
N TYR A 520 5.76 -0.06 1.72
CA TYR A 520 7.13 -0.32 2.20
C TYR A 520 7.92 0.98 2.40
N ASN A 521 8.88 0.96 3.32
CA ASN A 521 10.06 1.81 3.23
C ASN A 521 11.18 1.06 2.50
N LEU A 522 12.00 1.79 1.75
CA LEU A 522 13.21 1.25 1.13
C LEU A 522 14.44 1.90 1.77
N ILE A 523 15.35 1.08 2.29
CA ILE A 523 16.63 1.56 2.82
C ILE A 523 17.73 1.15 1.86
N THR A 524 18.57 2.12 1.45
CA THR A 524 19.71 1.86 0.57
C THR A 524 21.01 1.94 1.35
N THR A 525 21.80 0.88 1.35
CA THR A 525 23.12 0.87 1.97
C THR A 525 24.20 0.70 0.92
N TYR A 526 25.19 1.59 0.92
CA TYR A 526 26.43 1.44 0.17
C TYR A 526 27.57 1.01 1.08
N TYR A 527 28.40 0.09 0.62
CA TYR A 527 29.47 -0.47 1.44
C TYR A 527 30.62 -1.07 0.62
N TRP A 528 31.74 -1.33 1.29
CA TRP A 528 32.87 -2.06 0.71
C TRP A 528 32.76 -3.58 0.93
N ALA A 529 33.07 -4.33 -0.12
CA ALA A 529 33.26 -5.79 -0.11
C ALA A 529 34.63 -6.14 -0.70
N TYR A 530 35.14 -7.33 -0.36
CA TYR A 530 36.41 -7.85 -0.84
C TYR A 530 36.32 -9.38 -1.06
N THR A 531 37.29 -9.93 -1.77
CA THR A 531 37.45 -11.37 -1.92
C THR A 531 38.53 -11.89 -0.98
N ASP A 532 38.15 -12.79 -0.07
CA ASP A 532 39.11 -13.39 0.87
C ASP A 532 40.04 -14.39 0.16
N ASN A 533 41.08 -14.84 0.87
CA ASN A 533 42.04 -15.81 0.34
C ASN A 533 41.45 -17.19 0.01
N ASN A 534 40.24 -17.48 0.51
CA ASN A 534 39.49 -18.71 0.21
C ASN A 534 38.55 -18.55 -1.00
N GLY A 535 38.50 -17.35 -1.61
CA GLY A 535 37.63 -17.03 -2.74
C GLY A 535 36.19 -16.68 -2.33
N ASN A 536 35.92 -16.47 -1.04
CA ASN A 536 34.62 -16.02 -0.57
C ASN A 536 34.46 -14.51 -0.76
N ASN A 537 33.23 -14.07 -1.00
CA ASN A 537 32.89 -12.66 -0.95
C ASN A 537 32.54 -12.29 0.49
N ARG A 538 33.18 -11.25 1.04
CA ARG A 538 32.93 -10.76 2.40
C ARG A 538 32.82 -9.24 2.43
N PRO A 539 32.00 -8.64 3.32
CA PRO A 539 32.08 -7.22 3.57
C PRO A 539 33.44 -6.90 4.20
N VAL A 540 34.00 -5.72 3.88
CA VAL A 540 35.17 -5.21 4.60
C VAL A 540 34.79 -5.00 6.06
N ARG A 541 35.64 -5.44 7.00
CA ARG A 541 35.38 -5.26 8.44
C ARG A 541 35.44 -3.78 8.79
N LEU A 542 34.59 -3.35 9.73
CA LEU A 542 34.60 -1.95 10.17
C LEU A 542 35.98 -1.50 10.65
N VAL A 543 36.70 -2.33 11.41
CA VAL A 543 38.07 -2.02 11.88
C VAL A 543 39.08 -1.85 10.73
N ASP A 544 38.96 -2.62 9.64
CA ASP A 544 39.85 -2.47 8.47
C ASP A 544 39.49 -1.19 7.70
N LEU A 545 38.20 -0.84 7.65
CA LEU A 545 37.75 0.41 7.04
C LEU A 545 38.21 1.62 7.86
N GLU A 546 38.15 1.56 9.18
CA GLU A 546 38.71 2.58 10.09
C GLU A 546 40.23 2.73 9.87
N ALA A 547 40.97 1.63 9.78
CA ALA A 547 42.42 1.66 9.49
C ALA A 547 42.75 2.23 8.10
N ALA A 548 41.84 2.11 7.14
CA ALA A 548 41.97 2.76 5.84
C ALA A 548 41.75 4.27 5.92
N TYR A 549 40.74 4.70 6.69
CA TYR A 549 40.29 6.09 6.79
C TYR A 549 41.08 6.95 7.77
N PHE A 550 41.61 6.38 8.84
CA PHE A 550 42.18 7.13 9.96
C PHE A 550 43.66 6.82 10.19
N ASP A 551 44.36 7.83 10.71
CA ASP A 551 45.69 7.73 11.30
C ASP A 551 45.69 8.55 12.61
N ASN A 552 45.95 7.89 13.74
CA ASN A 552 45.94 8.49 15.09
C ASN A 552 44.68 9.33 15.39
N GLY A 553 43.49 8.85 15.01
CA GLY A 553 42.21 9.51 15.28
C GLY A 553 41.89 10.73 14.39
N SER A 554 42.69 10.97 13.35
CA SER A 554 42.41 11.96 12.30
C SER A 554 42.30 11.28 10.94
N TYR A 555 41.72 11.95 9.94
CA TYR A 555 41.71 11.42 8.58
C TYR A 555 43.13 11.18 8.06
N ASN A 556 43.33 10.05 7.38
CA ASN A 556 44.60 9.73 6.78
C ASN A 556 45.02 10.84 5.78
N PRO A 557 46.28 11.34 5.83
CA PRO A 557 46.72 12.45 4.98
C PRO A 557 46.53 12.21 3.47
N ASP A 558 46.68 10.96 3.01
CA ASP A 558 46.52 10.62 1.60
C ASP A 558 45.04 10.78 1.18
N LEU A 559 44.10 10.33 2.02
CA LEU A 559 42.67 10.52 1.77
C LEU A 559 42.25 11.97 1.92
N LEU A 560 42.74 12.65 2.95
CA LEU A 560 42.47 14.07 3.17
C LEU A 560 42.86 14.89 1.93
N SER A 561 44.02 14.62 1.32
CA SER A 561 44.50 15.34 0.13
C SER A 561 43.61 15.20 -1.11
N VAL A 562 42.77 14.16 -1.17
CA VAL A 562 41.88 13.87 -2.30
C VAL A 562 40.44 14.28 -2.00
N PHE A 563 40.02 14.24 -0.73
CA PHE A 563 38.67 14.56 -0.30
C PHE A 563 38.48 16.04 0.06
N ASP A 564 39.49 16.69 0.63
CA ASP A 564 39.47 18.11 1.02
C ASP A 564 39.57 19.01 -0.23
N ALA A 565 38.43 19.27 -0.83
CA ALA A 565 38.32 20.03 -2.07
C ALA A 565 38.57 21.52 -1.84
N ASN A 566 38.25 22.02 -0.65
CA ASN A 566 38.41 23.44 -0.30
C ASN A 566 39.78 23.78 0.34
N GLY A 567 40.54 22.76 0.74
CA GLY A 567 41.90 22.88 1.28
C GLY A 567 41.96 23.39 2.73
N ASN A 568 40.88 23.25 3.50
CA ASN A 568 40.79 23.76 4.88
C ASN A 568 41.33 22.77 5.94
N GLY A 569 41.72 21.56 5.52
CA GLY A 569 42.24 20.50 6.38
C GLY A 569 41.17 19.71 7.14
N LEU A 570 39.89 19.89 6.82
CA LEU A 570 38.73 19.20 7.39
C LEU A 570 37.94 18.55 6.26
N LEU A 571 37.20 17.49 6.55
CA LEU A 571 36.24 16.91 5.61
C LEU A 571 34.82 17.28 6.05
N GLU A 572 34.22 18.21 5.33
CA GLU A 572 32.82 18.58 5.52
C GLU A 572 31.87 17.53 4.91
N LYS A 573 30.58 17.63 5.22
CA LYS A 573 29.57 16.63 4.81
C LYS A 573 29.47 16.47 3.29
N ASP A 574 29.69 17.55 2.55
CA ASP A 574 29.68 17.60 1.09
C ASP A 574 30.99 17.09 0.47
N GLU A 575 32.09 17.11 1.21
CA GLU A 575 33.38 16.55 0.80
C GLU A 575 33.48 15.04 1.07
N LEU A 576 32.84 14.59 2.16
CA LEU A 576 32.79 13.20 2.62
C LEU A 576 31.85 12.34 1.76
N VAL A 577 32.20 12.22 0.48
CA VAL A 577 31.51 11.42 -0.54
C VAL A 577 32.51 10.94 -1.58
N ILE A 578 32.37 9.69 -2.04
CA ILE A 578 33.11 9.19 -3.20
C ILE A 578 32.33 9.55 -4.47
N ASP A 579 32.69 10.66 -5.10
CA ASP A 579 32.05 11.20 -6.31
C ASP A 579 32.96 11.18 -7.56
N SER A 580 34.17 10.63 -7.42
CA SER A 580 35.15 10.53 -8.50
C SER A 580 35.98 9.25 -8.41
N LEU A 581 36.53 8.83 -9.55
CA LEU A 581 37.47 7.71 -9.63
C LEU A 581 38.72 7.93 -8.76
N ALA A 582 39.17 9.17 -8.60
CA ALA A 582 40.33 9.48 -7.78
C ALA A 582 40.09 9.16 -6.29
N LYS A 583 38.93 9.54 -5.76
CA LYS A 583 38.52 9.21 -4.38
C LYS A 583 38.36 7.71 -4.18
N GLU A 584 37.72 7.02 -5.13
CA GLU A 584 37.54 5.57 -5.07
C GLU A 584 38.89 4.83 -5.04
N GLU A 585 39.80 5.16 -5.96
CA GLU A 585 41.10 4.50 -6.04
C GLU A 585 42.00 4.80 -4.83
N ALA A 586 41.86 5.98 -4.21
CA ALA A 586 42.57 6.31 -2.97
C ALA A 586 42.16 5.37 -1.84
N VAL A 587 40.85 5.16 -1.63
CA VAL A 587 40.34 4.23 -0.60
C VAL A 587 40.68 2.79 -0.93
N LYS A 588 40.51 2.35 -2.19
CA LYS A 588 40.91 1.00 -2.62
C LYS A 588 42.38 0.71 -2.37
N THR A 589 43.26 1.65 -2.67
CA THR A 589 44.70 1.48 -2.46
C THR A 589 45.02 1.25 -0.97
N ARG A 590 44.35 2.01 -0.09
CA ARG A 590 44.48 1.83 1.36
C ARG A 590 43.96 0.46 1.80
N LEU A 591 42.76 0.06 1.38
CA LEU A 591 42.19 -1.25 1.69
C LEU A 591 43.08 -2.40 1.19
N ALA A 592 43.58 -2.31 -0.05
CA ALA A 592 44.49 -3.30 -0.62
C ALA A 592 45.81 -3.38 0.16
N SER A 593 46.31 -2.27 0.70
CA SER A 593 47.51 -2.26 1.55
C SER A 593 47.34 -3.01 2.88
N LEU A 594 46.09 -3.21 3.33
CA LEU A 594 45.74 -4.04 4.49
C LEU A 594 45.61 -5.53 4.14
N GLY A 595 45.86 -5.91 2.89
CA GLY A 595 45.78 -7.28 2.39
C GLY A 595 44.39 -7.71 1.95
N LEU A 596 43.47 -6.77 1.70
CA LEU A 596 42.13 -7.05 1.16
C LEU A 596 42.22 -7.16 -0.38
N ASN A 597 41.87 -8.32 -0.95
CA ASN A 597 41.91 -8.51 -2.40
C ASN A 597 40.64 -7.98 -3.07
N ASP A 598 40.78 -7.31 -4.21
CA ASP A 598 39.68 -6.77 -5.02
C ASP A 598 38.63 -5.96 -4.20
N PRO A 599 39.05 -4.93 -3.45
CA PRO A 599 38.11 -4.08 -2.72
C PRO A 599 37.21 -3.32 -3.70
N ARG A 600 35.90 -3.43 -3.53
CA ARG A 600 34.89 -2.78 -4.38
C ARG A 600 33.68 -2.30 -3.60
N MET A 601 33.02 -1.27 -4.12
CA MET A 601 31.78 -0.76 -3.55
C MET A 601 30.58 -1.52 -4.10
N GLU A 602 29.65 -1.88 -3.22
CA GLU A 602 28.36 -2.49 -3.56
C GLU A 602 27.22 -1.65 -2.96
N GLY A 603 26.02 -1.75 -3.54
CA GLY A 603 24.82 -1.06 -3.06
C GLY A 603 23.67 -2.04 -2.90
N LEU A 604 22.98 -2.00 -1.76
CA LEU A 604 21.88 -2.91 -1.42
C LEU A 604 20.62 -2.13 -1.04
N ILE A 605 19.48 -2.47 -1.63
CA ILE A 605 18.16 -1.94 -1.28
C ILE A 605 17.40 -3.00 -0.48
N GLN A 606 17.04 -2.67 0.75
CA GLN A 606 16.24 -3.52 1.61
C GLN A 606 14.83 -2.96 1.78
N PRO A 607 13.78 -3.72 1.39
CA PRO A 607 12.41 -3.35 1.70
C PRO A 607 12.05 -3.66 3.14
N TYR A 608 11.33 -2.76 3.80
CA TYR A 608 10.78 -2.94 5.15
C TYR A 608 9.28 -2.74 5.14
N SER A 609 8.54 -3.77 5.56
CA SER A 609 7.07 -3.76 5.54
C SER A 609 6.48 -2.79 6.54
N ILE A 610 5.41 -2.10 6.12
CA ILE A 610 4.64 -1.19 6.96
C ILE A 610 3.26 -1.81 7.22
N ASN A 611 3.00 -2.18 8.46
CA ASN A 611 1.78 -2.86 8.91
C ASN A 611 1.08 -2.17 10.10
N HIS A 612 1.73 -1.18 10.72
CA HIS A 612 1.22 -0.35 11.82
C HIS A 612 1.02 1.11 11.39
N ASN A 613 0.54 1.94 12.30
CA ASN A 613 0.06 3.31 12.11
C ASN A 613 -1.26 3.37 11.33
N VAL A 614 -2.03 2.28 11.38
CA VAL A 614 -3.28 2.10 10.65
C VAL A 614 -4.25 3.22 11.00
N ALA A 615 -4.76 3.87 9.97
CA ALA A 615 -5.69 4.98 10.10
C ALA A 615 -7.15 4.50 10.01
N ARG A 616 -8.03 5.18 10.74
CA ARG A 616 -9.48 5.02 10.63
C ARG A 616 -10.00 5.57 9.28
N SER A 617 -11.22 5.16 8.90
CA SER A 617 -11.82 5.39 7.58
C SER A 617 -11.77 6.83 7.05
N GLU A 618 -11.98 7.84 7.90
CA GLU A 618 -11.92 9.26 7.53
C GLU A 618 -10.52 9.76 7.15
N ASN A 619 -9.46 9.05 7.55
CA ASN A 619 -8.06 9.36 7.24
C ASN A 619 -7.44 8.31 6.30
N ALA A 620 -8.23 7.34 5.83
CA ALA A 620 -7.81 6.36 4.82
C ALA A 620 -8.04 6.92 3.41
N VAL A 621 -7.36 6.35 2.42
CA VAL A 621 -7.56 6.73 1.02
C VAL A 621 -8.95 6.32 0.56
N ASN A 622 -9.78 7.32 0.24
CA ASN A 622 -11.12 7.13 -0.31
C ASN A 622 -11.37 7.91 -1.62
N ASP A 623 -10.36 8.64 -2.11
CA ASP A 623 -10.39 9.26 -3.45
C ASP A 623 -9.73 8.33 -4.47
N CYS A 624 -10.51 7.82 -5.43
CA CYS A 624 -10.01 6.93 -6.48
C CYS A 624 -8.85 7.56 -7.27
N LYS A 625 -8.80 8.90 -7.40
CA LYS A 625 -7.72 9.59 -8.15
C LYS A 625 -6.35 9.39 -7.53
N ALA A 626 -6.27 9.12 -6.22
CA ALA A 626 -5.02 8.84 -5.53
C ALA A 626 -4.29 7.60 -6.07
N CYS A 627 -5.01 6.68 -6.75
CA CYS A 627 -4.44 5.48 -7.37
C CYS A 627 -4.60 5.44 -8.90
N HIS A 628 -5.66 6.06 -9.44
CA HIS A 628 -6.00 5.97 -10.88
C HIS A 628 -5.41 7.07 -11.78
N ASN A 629 -4.75 8.08 -11.22
CA ASN A 629 -4.03 9.09 -12.02
C ASN A 629 -2.66 8.59 -12.52
N ASP A 630 -2.08 9.26 -13.52
CA ASP A 630 -0.74 8.91 -14.05
C ASP A 630 0.38 9.01 -13.02
N LEU A 631 0.34 10.08 -12.21
CA LEU A 631 1.25 10.32 -11.09
C LEU A 631 0.52 9.99 -9.78
N SER A 632 0.07 8.75 -9.66
CA SER A 632 -0.64 8.27 -8.49
C SER A 632 0.30 7.55 -7.54
N ARG A 633 -0.23 7.15 -6.39
CA ARG A 633 0.52 6.38 -5.39
C ARG A 633 1.05 5.04 -5.92
N VAL A 634 0.45 4.52 -6.98
CA VAL A 634 0.83 3.22 -7.58
C VAL A 634 2.09 3.35 -8.46
N SER A 635 2.37 4.54 -8.99
CA SER A 635 3.53 4.84 -9.84
C SER A 635 4.49 5.85 -9.21
N GLN A 636 4.26 6.25 -7.96
CA GLN A 636 5.03 7.32 -7.33
C GLN A 636 6.49 6.91 -7.08
N PRO A 637 7.46 7.72 -7.52
CA PRO A 637 8.86 7.43 -7.27
C PRO A 637 9.20 7.65 -5.80
N ILE A 638 10.13 6.85 -5.27
CA ILE A 638 10.71 7.04 -3.95
C ILE A 638 12.21 7.29 -4.07
N LYS A 639 12.69 8.34 -3.38
CA LYS A 639 14.14 8.59 -3.31
C LYS A 639 14.81 7.49 -2.49
N LEU A 640 15.85 6.89 -3.04
CA LEU A 640 16.65 5.84 -2.42
C LEU A 640 17.86 6.43 -1.67
N SER A 641 18.55 7.39 -2.26
CA SER A 641 19.73 8.06 -1.70
C SER A 641 19.92 9.43 -2.35
N GLU A 642 20.65 10.34 -1.67
CA GLU A 642 20.98 11.67 -2.22
C GLU A 642 22.04 11.62 -3.33
N TYR A 643 22.83 10.55 -3.39
CA TYR A 643 23.81 10.28 -4.44
C TYR A 643 24.10 8.78 -4.56
N ALA A 644 24.86 8.39 -5.59
CA ALA A 644 25.43 7.06 -5.75
C ALA A 644 26.96 7.15 -5.70
N PRO A 645 27.66 6.53 -4.72
CA PRO A 645 29.13 6.53 -4.65
C PRO A 645 29.73 6.08 -5.97
N ASN A 646 30.44 6.99 -6.65
CA ASN A 646 30.98 6.86 -8.01
C ASN A 646 30.07 6.14 -9.02
N GLY A 647 28.74 6.34 -8.93
CA GLY A 647 27.78 5.73 -9.84
C GLY A 647 27.42 4.27 -9.56
N VAL A 648 27.76 3.72 -8.39
CA VAL A 648 27.32 2.39 -7.95
C VAL A 648 25.79 2.30 -7.97
N THR A 649 25.28 1.40 -8.82
CA THR A 649 23.83 1.16 -8.91
C THR A 649 23.44 0.11 -7.85
N PRO A 650 22.58 0.46 -6.88
CA PRO A 650 22.21 -0.47 -5.84
C PRO A 650 21.25 -1.55 -6.37
N VAL A 651 21.27 -2.74 -5.76
CA VAL A 651 20.42 -3.88 -6.13
C VAL A 651 19.48 -4.24 -4.99
N PHE A 652 18.28 -4.73 -5.30
CA PHE A 652 17.36 -5.22 -4.26
C PHE A 652 17.90 -6.49 -3.59
N ASP A 653 17.72 -6.60 -2.27
CA ASP A 653 18.02 -7.83 -1.53
C ASP A 653 17.28 -9.02 -2.14
N ALA A 654 18.01 -10.06 -2.56
CA ALA A 654 17.38 -11.24 -3.16
C ALA A 654 16.52 -12.04 -2.17
N ASN A 655 16.73 -11.85 -0.86
CA ASN A 655 16.10 -12.64 0.20
C ASN A 655 14.84 -11.95 0.79
N ASN A 656 13.91 -11.55 -0.07
CA ASN A 656 12.65 -10.93 0.33
C ASN A 656 11.45 -11.51 -0.45
N ASN A 657 10.21 -11.15 -0.08
CA ASN A 657 8.97 -11.59 -0.77
C ASN A 657 8.33 -10.50 -1.65
N VAL A 658 9.11 -9.50 -2.03
CA VAL A 658 8.66 -8.34 -2.77
C VAL A 658 9.22 -8.38 -4.18
N ASN A 659 8.34 -8.23 -5.17
CA ASN A 659 8.79 -8.12 -6.55
C ASN A 659 9.01 -6.64 -6.91
N ALA A 660 10.27 -6.24 -6.99
CA ALA A 660 10.66 -4.88 -7.37
C ALA A 660 10.88 -4.79 -8.87
N THR A 661 9.79 -4.70 -9.64
CA THR A 661 9.83 -4.65 -11.11
C THR A 661 9.93 -3.24 -11.68
N GLY A 662 10.09 -2.23 -10.82
CA GLY A 662 10.33 -0.85 -11.22
C GLY A 662 11.73 -0.59 -11.79
N GLU A 663 12.00 0.68 -12.06
CA GLU A 663 13.29 1.15 -12.57
C GLU A 663 14.07 1.91 -11.51
N ILE A 664 15.37 1.66 -11.41
CA ILE A 664 16.29 2.47 -10.60
C ILE A 664 16.89 3.53 -11.52
N VAL A 665 16.63 4.79 -11.22
CA VAL A 665 17.01 5.93 -12.08
C VAL A 665 17.83 6.93 -11.30
N LYS A 666 18.93 7.39 -11.89
CA LYS A 666 19.71 8.51 -11.37
C LYS A 666 19.10 9.84 -11.84
N GLY A 667 18.71 10.68 -10.89
CA GLY A 667 18.22 12.03 -11.12
C GLY A 667 19.33 12.97 -11.61
N LYS A 668 18.92 14.12 -12.16
CA LYS A 668 19.84 15.18 -12.61
C LYS A 668 20.60 15.83 -11.46
N ASP A 669 20.02 15.76 -10.27
CA ASP A 669 20.56 16.18 -8.97
C ASP A 669 21.61 15.19 -8.41
N GLY A 670 21.82 14.04 -9.07
CA GLY A 670 22.73 13.00 -8.61
C GLY A 670 22.08 11.95 -7.72
N ALA A 671 20.88 12.24 -7.19
CA ALA A 671 20.12 11.34 -6.34
C ALA A 671 19.64 10.10 -7.08
N VAL A 672 19.41 9.02 -6.34
CA VAL A 672 18.92 7.75 -6.88
C VAL A 672 17.47 7.60 -6.49
N TYR A 673 16.62 7.22 -7.45
CA TYR A 673 15.19 7.00 -7.25
C TYR A 673 14.81 5.59 -7.68
N TYR A 674 13.86 4.98 -6.97
CA TYR A 674 13.13 3.82 -7.45
C TYR A 674 11.78 4.29 -7.98
N ASN A 675 11.52 3.99 -9.26
CA ASN A 675 10.30 4.34 -9.96
C ASN A 675 9.47 3.07 -10.16
N PRO A 676 8.35 2.89 -9.44
CA PRO A 676 7.45 1.76 -9.69
C PRO A 676 6.91 1.79 -11.12
N VAL A 677 6.85 0.62 -11.77
CA VAL A 677 6.32 0.47 -13.13
C VAL A 677 5.25 -0.63 -13.12
N PRO A 678 3.99 -0.30 -12.80
CA PRO A 678 2.92 -1.29 -12.59
C PRO A 678 2.67 -2.23 -13.78
N SER A 679 2.99 -1.78 -15.01
CA SER A 679 2.87 -2.61 -16.21
C SER A 679 3.80 -3.81 -16.20
N ASN A 680 4.96 -3.73 -15.53
CA ASN A 680 5.91 -4.85 -15.42
C ASN A 680 5.33 -5.97 -14.55
N ASP A 681 4.36 -5.64 -13.69
CA ASP A 681 3.63 -6.56 -12.84
C ASP A 681 2.32 -7.07 -13.42
N LYS A 682 2.03 -6.76 -14.70
CA LYS A 682 0.74 -7.06 -15.36
C LYS A 682 -0.47 -6.43 -14.65
N MET A 683 -0.26 -5.43 -13.79
CA MET A 683 -1.32 -4.67 -13.16
C MET A 683 -1.85 -3.64 -14.14
N TYR A 684 -3.15 -3.69 -14.44
CA TYR A 684 -3.81 -2.67 -15.25
C TYR A 684 -4.64 -1.76 -14.36
N VAL A 685 -4.23 -0.51 -14.27
CA VAL A 685 -4.94 0.54 -13.53
C VAL A 685 -5.60 1.48 -14.55
N PHE A 686 -6.93 1.55 -14.51
CA PHE A 686 -7.67 2.50 -15.33
C PHE A 686 -7.18 3.92 -15.09
N GLY A 687 -7.01 4.69 -16.16
CA GLY A 687 -6.47 6.04 -16.09
C GLY A 687 -4.97 6.11 -16.28
N SER A 688 -4.18 5.28 -15.59
CA SER A 688 -2.70 5.36 -15.60
C SER A 688 -2.00 4.36 -16.52
N SER A 689 -2.53 3.14 -16.69
CA SER A 689 -1.94 2.10 -17.55
C SER A 689 -2.24 2.27 -19.05
N ARG A 690 -2.34 3.52 -19.53
CA ARG A 690 -2.72 3.84 -20.91
C ARG A 690 -1.66 3.38 -21.90
N VAL A 691 -2.12 3.04 -23.11
CA VAL A 691 -1.25 2.63 -24.21
C VAL A 691 -1.10 3.78 -25.20
N ASN A 692 0.04 4.48 -25.15
CA ASN A 692 0.27 5.73 -25.88
C ASN A 692 0.05 5.63 -27.40
N TRP A 693 0.41 4.51 -28.04
CA TRP A 693 0.22 4.38 -29.49
C TRP A 693 -1.26 4.26 -29.90
N VAL A 694 -2.11 3.69 -29.03
CA VAL A 694 -3.56 3.62 -29.25
C VAL A 694 -4.14 5.02 -29.22
N ASP A 695 -3.71 5.85 -28.26
CA ASP A 695 -4.14 7.25 -28.14
C ASP A 695 -3.67 8.08 -29.33
N TRP A 696 -2.43 7.92 -29.77
CA TRP A 696 -1.93 8.61 -30.97
C TRP A 696 -2.69 8.21 -32.23
N LEU A 697 -2.92 6.91 -32.44
CA LEU A 697 -3.69 6.42 -33.57
C LEU A 697 -5.12 6.95 -33.53
N GLY A 698 -5.78 6.87 -32.37
CA GLY A 698 -7.13 7.37 -32.15
C GLY A 698 -7.25 8.87 -32.38
N ALA A 699 -6.33 9.66 -31.83
CA ALA A 699 -6.27 11.11 -32.02
C ALA A 699 -6.02 11.48 -33.49
N LEU A 700 -5.17 10.73 -34.20
CA LEU A 700 -4.93 10.91 -35.62
C LEU A 700 -6.18 10.58 -36.46
N MET A 701 -6.89 9.50 -36.15
CA MET A 701 -8.15 9.15 -36.81
C MET A 701 -9.20 10.25 -36.61
N PHE A 702 -9.36 10.75 -35.39
CA PHE A 702 -10.33 11.79 -35.06
C PHE A 702 -9.98 13.12 -35.72
N THR A 703 -8.73 13.57 -35.58
CA THR A 703 -8.25 14.83 -36.14
C THR A 703 -8.24 14.80 -37.66
N GLY A 704 -7.80 13.68 -38.26
CA GLY A 704 -7.84 13.47 -39.70
C GLY A 704 -9.27 13.52 -40.25
N SER A 705 -10.23 12.89 -39.55
CA SER A 705 -11.65 12.96 -39.91
C SER A 705 -12.18 14.39 -39.82
N LEU A 706 -11.84 15.13 -38.75
CA LEU A 706 -12.24 16.52 -38.55
C LEU A 706 -11.67 17.44 -39.64
N LEU A 707 -10.37 17.35 -39.93
CA LEU A 707 -9.72 18.12 -40.99
C LEU A 707 -10.26 17.77 -42.36
N GLY A 708 -10.50 16.48 -42.63
CA GLY A 708 -11.12 16.01 -43.86
C GLY A 708 -12.52 16.60 -44.05
N VAL A 709 -13.33 16.61 -43.00
CA VAL A 709 -14.67 17.21 -42.97
C VAL A 709 -14.62 18.73 -43.19
N ILE A 710 -13.73 19.45 -42.49
CA ILE A 710 -13.56 20.90 -42.62
C ILE A 710 -13.09 21.25 -44.04
N GLY A 711 -12.09 20.55 -44.56
CA GLY A 711 -11.55 20.73 -45.90
C GLY A 711 -12.61 20.45 -46.96
N HIS A 712 -13.27 19.30 -46.89
CA HIS A 712 -14.35 18.94 -47.81
C HIS A 712 -15.51 19.94 -47.72
N GLY A 713 -15.92 20.36 -46.53
CA GLY A 713 -16.98 21.35 -46.33
C GLY A 713 -16.63 22.71 -46.92
N THR A 714 -15.39 23.16 -46.75
CA THR A 714 -14.87 24.42 -47.29
C THR A 714 -14.80 24.38 -48.82
N LEU A 715 -14.27 23.30 -49.40
CA LEU A 715 -14.25 23.10 -50.85
C LEU A 715 -15.66 23.08 -51.45
N ARG A 716 -16.61 22.44 -50.77
CA ARG A 716 -18.02 22.40 -51.16
C ARG A 716 -18.63 23.80 -51.12
N TYR A 717 -18.34 24.57 -50.06
CA TYR A 717 -18.79 25.95 -49.93
C TYR A 717 -18.25 26.85 -51.07
N ILE A 718 -16.95 26.77 -51.33
CA ILE A 718 -16.31 27.54 -52.41
C ILE A 718 -16.88 27.14 -53.78
N SER A 719 -17.03 25.84 -54.06
CA SER A 719 -17.59 25.38 -55.33
C SER A 719 -19.04 25.82 -55.51
N SER A 720 -19.85 25.73 -54.45
CA SER A 720 -21.26 26.15 -54.50
C SER A 720 -21.44 27.64 -54.80
N ARG A 721 -20.48 28.51 -54.43
CA ARG A 721 -20.49 29.93 -54.78
C ARG A 721 -20.17 30.20 -56.26
N LYS A 722 -19.48 29.27 -56.93
CA LYS A 722 -19.10 29.39 -58.35
C LYS A 722 -20.16 28.85 -59.31
N GLN A 723 -21.17 28.14 -58.80
CA GLN A 723 -22.22 27.50 -59.61
C GLN A 723 -23.52 28.29 -59.55
N VAL A 724 -24.13 28.56 -60.71
CA VAL A 724 -25.46 29.20 -60.82
C VAL A 724 -26.53 28.13 -60.53
N ARG A 725 -27.28 28.26 -59.43
CA ARG A 725 -28.34 27.31 -59.05
C ARG A 725 -29.69 27.68 -59.68
N GLY A 726 -30.21 26.82 -60.55
CA GLY A 726 -31.65 26.76 -60.81
C GLY A 726 -32.37 25.99 -59.67
N PRO A 727 -33.67 26.21 -59.44
CA PRO A 727 -34.41 25.50 -58.41
C PRO A 727 -34.50 24.01 -58.76
N LYS A 728 -33.88 23.15 -57.96
CA LYS A 728 -34.08 21.70 -58.05
C LYS A 728 -35.45 21.35 -57.46
N ARG A 729 -36.25 20.58 -58.19
CA ARG A 729 -37.60 20.17 -57.76
C ARG A 729 -37.50 19.13 -56.64
N THR A 730 -37.91 19.50 -55.43
CA THR A 730 -37.97 18.61 -54.28
C THR A 730 -39.39 18.16 -53.98
N GLU A 731 -39.54 16.94 -53.46
CA GLU A 731 -40.81 16.40 -52.96
C GLU A 731 -40.70 16.05 -51.47
N ARG A 732 -41.73 16.37 -50.69
CA ARG A 732 -41.76 16.12 -49.25
C ARG A 732 -42.30 14.71 -48.97
N ILE A 733 -41.43 13.82 -48.48
CA ILE A 733 -41.74 12.41 -48.27
C ILE A 733 -41.59 12.04 -46.79
N TYR A 734 -42.50 11.22 -46.25
CA TYR A 734 -42.38 10.68 -44.90
C TYR A 734 -41.38 9.51 -44.90
N MET A 735 -40.15 9.77 -44.43
CA MET A 735 -39.03 8.85 -44.54
C MET A 735 -38.81 7.97 -43.31
N TYR A 736 -38.99 8.50 -42.10
CA TYR A 736 -38.62 7.80 -40.86
C TYR A 736 -39.81 7.70 -39.91
N GLN A 737 -40.09 6.50 -39.39
CA GLN A 737 -41.17 6.26 -38.43
C GLN A 737 -40.81 6.78 -37.02
N ALA A 738 -41.82 7.03 -36.17
CA ALA A 738 -41.61 7.56 -34.82
C ALA A 738 -40.69 6.68 -33.95
N TYR A 739 -40.86 5.35 -34.03
CA TYR A 739 -39.99 4.39 -33.34
C TYR A 739 -38.53 4.48 -33.80
N GLU A 740 -38.28 4.51 -35.11
CA GLU A 740 -36.93 4.61 -35.69
C GLU A 740 -36.22 5.90 -35.24
N ARG A 741 -36.97 7.02 -35.14
CA ARG A 741 -36.45 8.29 -34.63
C ARG A 741 -36.11 8.24 -33.16
N PHE A 742 -37.02 7.74 -32.33
CA PHE A 742 -36.78 7.60 -30.90
C PHE A 742 -35.57 6.70 -30.63
N TRP A 743 -35.50 5.55 -31.30
CA TRP A 743 -34.40 4.60 -31.18
C TRP A 743 -33.05 5.23 -31.55
N HIS A 744 -32.99 5.96 -32.68
CA HIS A 744 -31.77 6.64 -33.12
C HIS A 744 -31.30 7.70 -32.12
N TRP A 745 -32.20 8.57 -31.63
CA TRP A 745 -31.82 9.63 -30.69
C TRP A 745 -31.44 9.08 -29.33
N LEU A 746 -32.10 8.03 -28.85
CA LEU A 746 -31.70 7.31 -27.63
C LEU A 746 -30.27 6.78 -27.76
N GLN A 747 -29.96 6.09 -28.87
CA GLN A 747 -28.60 5.60 -29.13
C GLN A 747 -27.58 6.73 -29.25
N THR A 748 -27.92 7.80 -29.97
CA THR A 748 -27.03 8.93 -30.20
C THR A 748 -26.65 9.60 -28.88
N VAL A 749 -27.64 9.92 -28.04
CA VAL A 749 -27.40 10.53 -26.73
C VAL A 749 -26.60 9.59 -25.84
N ALA A 750 -26.94 8.31 -25.79
CA ALA A 750 -26.20 7.32 -25.00
C ALA A 750 -24.74 7.20 -25.43
N ILE A 751 -24.47 7.05 -26.74
CA ILE A 751 -23.11 6.91 -27.27
C ILE A 751 -22.28 8.17 -27.01
N VAL A 752 -22.84 9.36 -27.22
CA VAL A 752 -22.11 10.62 -26.97
C VAL A 752 -21.72 10.73 -25.49
N ILE A 753 -22.64 10.42 -24.57
CA ILE A 753 -22.33 10.45 -23.14
C ILE A 753 -21.35 9.33 -22.75
N LEU A 754 -21.44 8.14 -23.36
CA LEU A 754 -20.49 7.04 -23.14
C LEU A 754 -19.08 7.40 -23.62
N LEU A 755 -18.94 8.06 -24.77
CA LEU A 755 -17.65 8.55 -25.25
C LEU A 755 -17.07 9.60 -24.30
N PHE A 756 -17.91 10.51 -23.80
CA PHE A 756 -17.48 11.54 -22.85
C PHE A 756 -17.05 10.94 -21.50
N THR A 757 -17.87 10.06 -20.93
CA THR A 757 -17.54 9.39 -19.66
C THR A 757 -16.35 8.44 -19.82
N GLY A 758 -16.24 7.73 -20.94
CA GLY A 758 -15.09 6.89 -21.28
C GLY A 758 -13.79 7.69 -21.40
N LEU A 759 -13.84 8.88 -22.00
CA LEU A 759 -12.69 9.78 -22.07
C LEU A 759 -12.26 10.28 -20.68
N ILE A 760 -13.21 10.56 -19.77
CA ILE A 760 -12.91 10.94 -18.39
C ILE A 760 -12.25 9.78 -17.63
N ILE A 761 -12.76 8.55 -17.78
CA ILE A 761 -12.18 7.35 -17.15
C ILE A 761 -10.77 7.07 -17.71
N HIS A 762 -10.57 7.31 -19.00
CA HIS A 762 -9.28 7.16 -19.66
C HIS A 762 -8.28 8.24 -19.22
N ARG A 763 -8.72 9.50 -19.09
CA ARG A 763 -7.88 10.68 -18.74
C ARG A 763 -8.34 11.39 -17.46
N PRO A 764 -8.31 10.74 -16.29
CA PRO A 764 -8.79 11.38 -15.05
C PRO A 764 -7.95 12.60 -14.64
N ASP A 765 -6.69 12.65 -15.10
CA ASP A 765 -5.74 13.75 -14.93
C ASP A 765 -6.24 15.08 -15.53
N ILE A 766 -6.89 15.03 -16.71
CA ILE A 766 -7.40 16.22 -17.40
C ILE A 766 -8.76 16.64 -16.83
N PHE A 767 -9.57 15.67 -16.41
CA PHE A 767 -10.96 15.87 -16.03
C PHE A 767 -11.19 15.85 -14.51
N GLY A 768 -10.25 16.41 -13.75
CA GLY A 768 -10.20 16.38 -12.28
C GLY A 768 -11.42 16.98 -11.56
N VAL A 769 -12.30 17.71 -12.24
CA VAL A 769 -13.55 18.26 -11.67
C VAL A 769 -14.61 17.18 -11.43
N PHE A 770 -14.57 16.07 -12.17
CA PHE A 770 -15.58 15.02 -12.06
C PHE A 770 -15.21 13.99 -10.99
N SER A 771 -16.23 13.42 -10.35
CA SER A 771 -16.06 12.27 -9.44
C SER A 771 -15.80 11.01 -10.26
N PHE A 772 -14.63 10.38 -10.09
CA PHE A 772 -14.25 9.18 -10.84
C PHE A 772 -15.26 8.03 -10.68
N ASN A 773 -15.61 7.69 -9.44
CA ASN A 773 -16.61 6.65 -9.14
C ASN A 773 -17.97 6.95 -9.82
N GLY A 774 -18.51 8.15 -9.59
CA GLY A 774 -19.75 8.59 -10.23
C GLY A 774 -19.74 8.50 -11.77
N VAL A 775 -18.61 8.83 -12.42
CA VAL A 775 -18.47 8.71 -13.88
C VAL A 775 -18.49 7.24 -14.32
N VAL A 776 -17.79 6.35 -13.61
CA VAL A 776 -17.81 4.90 -13.87
C VAL A 776 -19.23 4.34 -13.74
N ILE A 777 -19.97 4.74 -12.70
CA ILE A 777 -21.38 4.33 -12.51
C ILE A 777 -22.25 4.79 -13.69
N ILE A 778 -22.15 6.07 -14.08
CA ILE A 778 -22.93 6.61 -15.20
C ILE A 778 -22.57 5.89 -16.50
N HIS A 779 -21.28 5.62 -16.74
CA HIS A 779 -20.83 4.89 -17.92
C HIS A 779 -21.45 3.50 -17.97
N ASN A 780 -21.38 2.74 -16.88
CA ASN A 780 -21.94 1.38 -16.80
C ASN A 780 -23.47 1.36 -16.95
N VAL A 781 -24.19 2.29 -16.32
CA VAL A 781 -25.65 2.38 -16.44
C VAL A 781 -26.07 2.69 -17.88
N LEU A 782 -25.40 3.64 -18.54
CA LEU A 782 -25.69 3.96 -19.94
C LEU A 782 -25.32 2.82 -20.89
N ALA A 783 -24.21 2.11 -20.62
CA ALA A 783 -23.83 0.94 -21.38
C ALA A 783 -24.88 -0.17 -21.25
N ALA A 784 -25.40 -0.41 -20.05
CA ALA A 784 -26.49 -1.37 -19.82
C ALA A 784 -27.78 -0.96 -20.54
N ILE A 785 -28.17 0.32 -20.48
CA ILE A 785 -29.34 0.84 -21.22
C ILE A 785 -29.16 0.61 -22.73
N LEU A 786 -27.97 0.93 -23.26
CA LEU A 786 -27.66 0.76 -24.67
C LEU A 786 -27.67 -0.72 -25.08
N ALA A 787 -27.12 -1.61 -24.25
CA ALA A 787 -27.11 -3.06 -24.48
C ALA A 787 -28.54 -3.64 -24.50
N ILE A 788 -29.38 -3.27 -23.52
CA ILE A 788 -30.80 -3.67 -23.47
C ILE A 788 -31.53 -3.17 -24.72
N ASN A 789 -31.33 -1.89 -25.08
CA ASN A 789 -31.92 -1.32 -26.29
C ASN A 789 -31.46 -2.03 -27.57
N ALA A 790 -30.19 -2.44 -27.66
CA ALA A 790 -29.66 -3.20 -28.79
C ALA A 790 -30.30 -4.60 -28.90
N VAL A 791 -30.47 -5.31 -27.78
CA VAL A 791 -31.14 -6.62 -27.75
C VAL A 791 -32.61 -6.50 -28.15
N LEU A 792 -33.33 -5.51 -27.62
CA LEU A 792 -34.72 -5.27 -27.99
C LEU A 792 -34.87 -4.90 -29.47
N ALA A 793 -33.94 -4.10 -30.00
CA ALA A 793 -33.94 -3.72 -31.42
C ALA A 793 -33.62 -4.92 -32.33
N LEU A 794 -32.65 -5.76 -31.95
CA LEU A 794 -32.35 -7.00 -32.66
C LEU A 794 -33.58 -7.91 -32.70
N PHE A 795 -34.24 -8.11 -31.56
CA PHE A 795 -35.48 -8.88 -31.48
C PHE A 795 -36.58 -8.29 -32.38
N TYR A 796 -36.78 -6.97 -32.35
CA TYR A 796 -37.75 -6.29 -33.22
C TYR A 796 -37.44 -6.51 -34.71
N HIS A 797 -36.18 -6.39 -35.13
CA HIS A 797 -35.78 -6.57 -36.52
C HIS A 797 -35.85 -8.02 -37.00
N LEU A 798 -35.61 -8.99 -36.11
CA LEU A 798 -35.82 -10.41 -36.39
C LEU A 798 -37.30 -10.75 -36.50
N ALA A 799 -38.13 -10.27 -35.55
CA ALA A 799 -39.57 -10.53 -35.52
C ALA A 799 -40.34 -9.89 -36.68
N THR A 800 -39.85 -8.76 -37.22
CA THR A 800 -40.50 -8.03 -38.32
C THR A 800 -39.94 -8.37 -39.71
N GLU A 801 -39.03 -9.35 -39.83
CA GLU A 801 -38.27 -9.70 -41.05
C GLU A 801 -37.53 -8.53 -41.73
N ASN A 802 -37.49 -7.37 -41.08
CA ASN A 802 -36.89 -6.15 -41.62
C ASN A 802 -35.35 -6.22 -41.69
N ILE A 803 -34.73 -7.23 -41.09
CA ILE A 803 -33.27 -7.43 -41.11
C ILE A 803 -32.71 -7.59 -42.53
N ARG A 804 -33.50 -8.13 -43.47
CA ARG A 804 -33.11 -8.27 -44.89
C ARG A 804 -32.80 -6.93 -45.56
N ARG A 805 -33.30 -5.81 -45.02
CA ARG A 805 -33.03 -4.44 -45.55
C ARG A 805 -31.63 -3.94 -45.26
N TYR A 806 -30.92 -4.54 -44.30
CA TYR A 806 -29.58 -4.13 -43.86
C TYR A 806 -28.45 -5.02 -44.41
N ILE A 807 -28.79 -6.06 -45.17
CA ILE A 807 -27.83 -6.99 -45.78
C ILE A 807 -27.52 -6.52 -47.22
N PRO A 808 -26.25 -6.24 -47.56
CA PRO A 808 -25.86 -5.87 -48.92
C PRO A 808 -26.21 -6.96 -49.94
N HIS A 809 -26.70 -6.58 -51.12
CA HIS A 809 -26.93 -7.53 -52.21
C HIS A 809 -25.58 -7.90 -52.87
N PRO A 810 -25.20 -9.19 -53.00
CA PRO A 810 -23.84 -9.58 -53.41
C PRO A 810 -23.41 -9.11 -54.82
N HIS A 811 -24.36 -8.98 -55.75
CA HIS A 811 -24.06 -8.56 -57.12
C HIS A 811 -24.11 -7.04 -57.29
N GLY A 812 -23.03 -6.44 -57.79
CA GLY A 812 -22.95 -5.01 -58.16
C GLY A 812 -22.61 -4.03 -57.02
N PHE A 813 -22.54 -4.51 -55.77
CA PHE A 813 -22.32 -3.66 -54.59
C PHE A 813 -20.98 -2.91 -54.62
N PHE A 814 -19.90 -3.54 -55.10
CA PHE A 814 -18.59 -2.90 -55.21
C PHE A 814 -18.58 -1.76 -56.24
N ASP A 815 -19.19 -1.97 -57.41
CA ASP A 815 -19.30 -0.96 -58.45
C ASP A 815 -20.13 0.24 -57.98
N ASP A 816 -21.26 -0.03 -57.31
CA ASP A 816 -22.14 1.01 -56.79
C ASP A 816 -21.51 1.77 -55.61
N THR A 817 -20.72 1.09 -54.77
CA THR A 817 -19.90 1.73 -53.74
C THR A 817 -18.82 2.63 -54.35
N MET A 818 -18.15 2.19 -55.41
CA MET A 818 -17.15 3.00 -56.09
C MET A 818 -17.76 4.24 -56.76
N LYS A 819 -18.95 4.12 -57.38
CA LYS A 819 -19.72 5.28 -57.89
C LYS A 819 -20.03 6.28 -56.78
N GLN A 820 -20.42 5.80 -55.59
CA GLN A 820 -20.69 6.65 -54.44
C GLN A 820 -19.42 7.36 -53.93
N ILE A 821 -18.28 6.68 -53.92
CA ILE A 821 -16.97 7.26 -53.54
C ILE A 821 -16.57 8.35 -54.53
N LEU A 822 -16.67 8.09 -55.84
CA LEU A 822 -16.38 9.07 -56.90
C LEU A 822 -17.28 10.31 -56.80
N TYR A 823 -18.55 10.12 -56.41
CA TYR A 823 -19.44 11.24 -56.14
C TYR A 823 -18.94 12.10 -54.98
N TYR A 824 -18.64 11.53 -53.81
CA TYR A 824 -18.18 12.34 -52.67
C TYR A 824 -16.79 12.95 -52.87
N THR A 825 -15.91 12.29 -53.62
CA THR A 825 -14.54 12.80 -53.87
C THR A 825 -14.47 13.83 -55.00
N LYS A 826 -15.36 13.78 -55.99
CA LYS A 826 -15.33 14.66 -57.17
C LYS A 826 -16.70 15.20 -57.55
N GLY A 827 -17.69 14.33 -57.77
CA GLY A 827 -18.99 14.71 -58.35
C GLY A 827 -19.78 15.75 -57.53
N ILE A 828 -19.69 15.72 -56.21
CA ILE A 828 -20.36 16.68 -55.31
C ILE A 828 -19.80 18.10 -55.46
N PHE A 829 -18.52 18.24 -55.84
CA PHE A 829 -17.91 19.54 -56.12
C PHE A 829 -18.28 20.04 -57.52
N GLU A 830 -18.51 19.13 -58.46
CA GLU A 830 -18.96 19.44 -59.83
C GLU A 830 -20.46 19.76 -59.93
N GLY A 831 -21.20 19.59 -58.82
CA GLY A 831 -22.64 19.89 -58.76
C GLY A 831 -23.53 18.81 -59.39
N HIS A 832 -22.99 17.62 -59.64
CA HIS A 832 -23.77 16.47 -60.10
C HIS A 832 -24.86 16.09 -59.09
N GLY A 833 -25.96 15.50 -59.57
CA GLY A 833 -26.99 14.91 -58.71
C GLY A 833 -26.46 13.70 -57.94
N HIS A 834 -27.08 13.38 -56.80
CA HIS A 834 -26.69 12.19 -56.03
C HIS A 834 -26.94 10.91 -56.86
N PRO A 835 -25.98 9.97 -56.96
CA PRO A 835 -26.02 8.86 -57.92
C PRO A 835 -27.10 7.80 -57.64
N PHE A 836 -27.68 7.82 -56.45
CA PHE A 836 -28.76 6.91 -56.05
C PHE A 836 -29.93 7.70 -55.47
N GLU A 837 -31.16 7.34 -55.88
CA GLU A 837 -32.40 7.95 -55.39
C GLU A 837 -32.76 7.45 -53.99
N LYS A 838 -33.16 8.37 -53.12
CA LYS A 838 -33.61 8.07 -51.76
C LYS A 838 -35.12 7.84 -51.76
N THR A 839 -35.54 6.60 -51.54
CA THR A 839 -36.97 6.23 -51.42
C THR A 839 -37.27 5.59 -50.06
N PRO A 840 -38.53 5.56 -49.59
CA PRO A 840 -38.86 4.91 -48.32
C PRO A 840 -38.45 3.43 -48.23
N GLY A 841 -38.31 2.73 -49.37
CA GLY A 841 -37.84 1.34 -49.46
C GLY A 841 -36.32 1.19 -49.69
N LYS A 842 -35.63 2.22 -50.21
CA LYS A 842 -34.17 2.27 -50.38
C LYS A 842 -33.63 3.58 -49.81
N ARG A 843 -33.49 3.62 -48.48
CA ARG A 843 -33.14 4.84 -47.72
C ARG A 843 -31.63 5.10 -47.61
N LEU A 844 -30.82 4.05 -47.80
CA LEU A 844 -29.37 4.06 -47.57
C LEU A 844 -28.63 3.90 -48.89
N ASN A 845 -27.64 4.76 -49.13
CA ASN A 845 -26.71 4.58 -50.25
C ASN A 845 -25.74 3.41 -49.97
N PRO A 846 -25.06 2.84 -50.99
CA PRO A 846 -24.18 1.68 -50.81
C PRO A 846 -23.09 1.87 -49.75
N LEU A 847 -22.49 3.06 -49.68
CA LEU A 847 -21.47 3.40 -48.68
C LEU A 847 -22.05 3.45 -47.26
N GLN A 848 -23.25 4.00 -47.09
CA GLN A 848 -24.00 4.00 -45.84
C GLN A 848 -24.41 2.58 -45.45
N GLN A 849 -24.85 1.74 -46.39
CA GLN A 849 -25.17 0.33 -46.12
C GLN A 849 -23.95 -0.44 -45.59
N ALA A 850 -22.78 -0.27 -46.23
CA ALA A 850 -21.51 -0.84 -45.72
C ALA A 850 -21.19 -0.33 -44.31
N THR A 851 -21.38 0.98 -44.08
CA THR A 851 -21.10 1.61 -42.79
C THR A 851 -22.04 1.11 -41.68
N TYR A 852 -23.35 1.01 -41.96
CA TYR A 852 -24.33 0.44 -41.02
C TYR A 852 -24.05 -1.03 -40.74
N PHE A 853 -23.66 -1.80 -41.76
CA PHE A 853 -23.26 -3.19 -41.57
C PHE A 853 -22.05 -3.30 -40.62
N MET A 854 -21.00 -2.51 -40.86
CA MET A 854 -19.80 -2.47 -40.01
C MET A 854 -20.13 -2.04 -38.58
N ILE A 855 -20.96 -1.00 -38.41
CA ILE A 855 -21.30 -0.50 -37.07
C ILE A 855 -22.14 -1.51 -36.30
N LEU A 856 -23.22 -2.03 -36.90
CA LEU A 856 -24.18 -2.87 -36.19
C LEU A 856 -23.68 -4.30 -35.97
N ASN A 857 -22.85 -4.83 -36.87
CA ASN A 857 -22.40 -6.22 -36.81
C ASN A 857 -20.94 -6.38 -36.35
N VAL A 858 -20.15 -5.31 -36.35
CA VAL A 858 -18.73 -5.37 -35.94
C VAL A 858 -18.46 -4.42 -34.78
N LEU A 859 -18.50 -3.11 -34.99
CA LEU A 859 -18.03 -2.14 -33.99
C LEU A 859 -18.88 -2.15 -32.71
N LEU A 860 -20.21 -2.10 -32.82
CA LEU A 860 -21.10 -2.05 -31.65
C LEU A 860 -21.08 -3.37 -30.87
N PRO A 861 -21.13 -4.57 -31.51
CA PRO A 861 -20.92 -5.83 -30.82
C PRO A 861 -19.55 -5.93 -30.15
N LEU A 862 -18.47 -5.47 -30.80
CA LEU A 862 -17.13 -5.49 -30.20
C LEU A 862 -17.01 -4.54 -29.01
N GLN A 863 -17.55 -3.32 -29.11
CA GLN A 863 -17.60 -2.37 -27.98
C GLN A 863 -18.41 -2.94 -26.82
N GLY A 864 -19.57 -3.55 -27.11
CA GLY A 864 -20.43 -4.18 -26.12
C GLY A 864 -19.75 -5.38 -25.46
N LEU A 865 -19.14 -6.27 -26.24
CA LEU A 865 -18.45 -7.45 -25.74
C LEU A 865 -17.27 -7.07 -24.84
N THR A 866 -16.40 -6.18 -25.30
CA THR A 866 -15.26 -5.70 -24.50
C THR A 866 -15.72 -5.00 -23.23
N GLY A 867 -16.77 -4.17 -23.30
CA GLY A 867 -17.36 -3.51 -22.14
C GLY A 867 -17.97 -4.48 -21.13
N ILE A 868 -18.68 -5.52 -21.59
CA ILE A 868 -19.26 -6.57 -20.73
C ILE A 868 -18.16 -7.38 -20.06
N LEU A 869 -17.10 -7.76 -20.79
CA LEU A 869 -15.97 -8.50 -20.23
C LEU A 869 -15.23 -7.68 -19.16
N MET A 870 -15.05 -6.38 -19.40
CA MET A 870 -14.46 -5.46 -18.41
C MET A 870 -15.37 -5.27 -17.19
N TRP A 871 -16.68 -5.06 -17.40
CA TRP A 871 -17.65 -4.90 -16.31
C TRP A 871 -17.77 -6.17 -15.46
N GLY A 872 -17.70 -7.34 -16.09
CA GLY A 872 -17.79 -8.65 -15.47
C GLY A 872 -16.49 -9.17 -14.86
N VAL A 873 -15.37 -8.41 -14.91
CA VAL A 873 -14.05 -8.91 -14.49
C VAL A 873 -14.03 -9.44 -13.06
N GLN A 874 -14.79 -8.82 -12.15
CA GLN A 874 -14.92 -9.26 -10.76
C GLN A 874 -15.72 -10.56 -10.61
N LYS A 875 -16.73 -10.79 -11.46
CA LYS A 875 -17.64 -11.94 -11.34
C LYS A 875 -17.18 -13.13 -12.16
N TRP A 876 -16.54 -12.90 -13.30
CA TRP A 876 -16.06 -13.93 -14.22
C TRP A 876 -14.62 -13.65 -14.69
N PRO A 877 -13.64 -13.54 -13.79
CA PRO A 877 -12.25 -13.19 -14.13
C PRO A 877 -11.64 -14.20 -15.12
N GLN A 878 -11.97 -15.49 -14.97
CA GLN A 878 -11.54 -16.58 -15.86
C GLN A 878 -11.87 -16.29 -17.34
N ILE A 879 -13.07 -15.76 -17.62
CA ILE A 879 -13.53 -15.46 -18.97
C ILE A 879 -12.79 -14.25 -19.52
N ALA A 880 -12.63 -13.19 -18.72
CA ALA A 880 -11.88 -12.00 -19.13
C ALA A 880 -10.41 -12.34 -19.43
N ASN A 881 -9.79 -13.19 -18.61
CA ASN A 881 -8.41 -13.62 -18.76
C ASN A 881 -8.16 -14.46 -20.03
N LEU A 882 -9.16 -15.20 -20.52
CA LEU A 882 -9.08 -15.91 -21.81
C LEU A 882 -8.83 -14.95 -22.98
N PHE A 883 -9.33 -13.72 -22.89
CA PHE A 883 -9.14 -12.66 -23.89
C PHE A 883 -7.97 -11.71 -23.55
N GLY A 884 -7.08 -12.10 -22.62
CA GLY A 884 -5.92 -11.33 -22.21
C GLY A 884 -6.16 -10.35 -21.06
N GLY A 885 -7.32 -10.40 -20.40
CA GLY A 885 -7.63 -9.59 -19.23
C GLY A 885 -7.69 -8.07 -19.52
N LEU A 886 -7.67 -7.26 -18.45
CA LEU A 886 -7.70 -5.80 -18.57
C LEU A 886 -6.56 -5.20 -19.42
N PRO A 887 -5.31 -5.70 -19.39
CA PRO A 887 -4.22 -5.18 -20.23
C PRO A 887 -4.49 -5.23 -21.74
N VAL A 888 -5.34 -6.15 -22.20
CA VAL A 888 -5.72 -6.27 -23.62
C VAL A 888 -7.09 -5.64 -23.88
N LEU A 889 -8.07 -5.93 -23.01
CA LEU A 889 -9.46 -5.49 -23.20
C LEU A 889 -9.60 -3.97 -23.20
N ALA A 890 -8.93 -3.27 -22.27
CA ALA A 890 -9.13 -1.84 -22.11
C ALA A 890 -8.50 -0.99 -23.25
N PRO A 891 -7.28 -1.26 -23.74
CA PRO A 891 -6.76 -0.58 -24.93
C PRO A 891 -7.60 -0.86 -26.17
N PHE A 892 -8.10 -2.09 -26.35
CA PHE A 892 -8.95 -2.45 -27.48
C PHE A 892 -10.33 -1.75 -27.41
N HIS A 893 -10.95 -1.70 -26.23
CA HIS A 893 -12.19 -0.95 -25.99
C HIS A 893 -12.02 0.54 -26.32
N SER A 894 -10.87 1.12 -25.95
CA SER A 894 -10.52 2.52 -26.22
C SER A 894 -10.32 2.79 -27.72
N LEU A 895 -9.66 1.87 -28.44
CA LEU A 895 -9.47 1.98 -29.89
C LEU A 895 -10.81 1.97 -30.66
N ILE A 896 -11.74 1.09 -30.26
CA ILE A 896 -13.08 1.04 -30.86
C ILE A 896 -13.85 2.33 -30.54
N ALA A 897 -13.72 2.85 -29.32
CA ALA A 897 -14.32 4.13 -28.93
C ALA A 897 -13.80 5.31 -29.78
N TRP A 898 -12.49 5.38 -30.05
CA TRP A 898 -11.90 6.37 -30.96
C TRP A 898 -12.44 6.26 -32.40
N THR A 899 -12.70 5.03 -32.85
CA THR A 899 -13.33 4.78 -34.16
C THR A 899 -14.76 5.31 -34.18
N PHE A 900 -15.54 5.09 -33.12
CA PHE A 900 -16.88 5.66 -32.97
C PHE A 900 -16.87 7.19 -32.95
N ALA A 901 -15.95 7.81 -32.19
CA ALA A 901 -15.81 9.26 -32.16
C ALA A 901 -15.53 9.84 -33.56
N SER A 902 -14.61 9.22 -34.30
CA SER A 902 -14.28 9.61 -35.68
C SER A 902 -15.47 9.42 -36.63
N PHE A 903 -16.18 8.29 -36.49
CA PHE A 903 -17.40 8.02 -37.26
C PHE A 903 -18.48 9.07 -37.01
N ILE A 904 -18.72 9.50 -35.77
CA ILE A 904 -19.74 10.50 -35.45
C ILE A 904 -19.44 11.83 -36.17
N VAL A 905 -18.18 12.26 -36.19
CA VAL A 905 -17.77 13.48 -36.91
C VAL A 905 -18.09 13.37 -38.41
N ALA A 906 -17.69 12.27 -39.04
CA ALA A 906 -17.96 12.02 -40.45
C ALA A 906 -19.47 11.87 -40.73
N HIS A 907 -20.19 11.16 -39.87
CA HIS A 907 -21.63 10.90 -39.98
C HIS A 907 -22.43 12.21 -39.95
N VAL A 908 -22.22 13.03 -38.92
CA VAL A 908 -22.88 14.33 -38.77
C VAL A 908 -22.58 15.21 -39.98
N TYR A 909 -21.33 15.24 -40.47
CA TYR A 909 -21.00 15.98 -41.68
C TYR A 909 -21.75 15.48 -42.92
N LEU A 910 -21.80 14.16 -43.14
CA LEU A 910 -22.49 13.59 -44.30
C LEU A 910 -23.98 13.92 -44.30
N THR A 911 -24.62 14.09 -43.13
CA THR A 911 -26.02 14.56 -43.08
C THR A 911 -26.21 15.96 -43.65
N THR A 912 -25.14 16.77 -43.75
CA THR A 912 -25.18 18.11 -44.37
C THR A 912 -25.09 18.11 -45.89
N THR A 913 -24.97 16.93 -46.52
CA THR A 913 -24.82 16.79 -47.98
C THR A 913 -26.14 16.67 -48.73
N GLY A 914 -27.29 16.76 -48.03
CA GLY A 914 -28.63 16.74 -48.63
C GLY A 914 -29.01 18.04 -49.38
N ALA A 915 -30.27 18.12 -49.81
CA ALA A 915 -30.80 19.25 -50.59
C ALA A 915 -30.54 20.62 -49.92
N THR A 916 -30.64 20.66 -48.58
CA THR A 916 -30.09 21.73 -47.75
C THR A 916 -29.23 21.14 -46.62
N PRO A 917 -28.30 21.91 -46.03
CA PRO A 917 -27.41 21.42 -44.99
C PRO A 917 -28.07 20.83 -43.74
N LEU A 918 -29.35 21.13 -43.49
CA LEU A 918 -30.09 20.64 -42.33
C LEU A 918 -31.19 19.65 -42.68
N GLU A 919 -31.43 19.35 -43.96
CA GLU A 919 -32.67 18.67 -44.32
C GLU A 919 -32.71 17.19 -43.92
N ALA A 920 -31.57 16.49 -43.99
CA ALA A 920 -31.46 15.14 -43.46
C ALA A 920 -31.65 15.12 -41.93
N MET A 921 -31.14 16.14 -41.21
CA MET A 921 -31.33 16.27 -39.76
C MET A 921 -32.81 16.55 -39.42
N ARG A 922 -33.46 17.44 -40.17
CA ARG A 922 -34.90 17.73 -40.05
C ARG A 922 -35.74 16.48 -40.30
N GLY A 923 -35.37 15.65 -41.27
CA GLY A 923 -35.97 14.34 -41.51
C GLY A 923 -35.87 13.42 -40.31
N MET A 924 -34.71 13.37 -39.64
CA MET A 924 -34.49 12.54 -38.47
C MET A 924 -35.21 13.03 -37.20
N VAL A 925 -35.56 14.32 -37.13
CA VAL A 925 -36.35 14.90 -36.03
C VAL A 925 -37.85 14.79 -36.29
N THR A 926 -38.30 15.18 -37.49
CA THR A 926 -39.73 15.34 -37.82
C THR A 926 -40.34 14.12 -38.53
N GLY A 927 -39.51 13.27 -39.13
CA GLY A 927 -39.91 12.16 -40.00
C GLY A 927 -40.10 12.54 -41.47
N TRP A 928 -40.12 13.82 -41.81
CA TRP A 928 -40.35 14.32 -43.16
C TRP A 928 -39.08 14.92 -43.77
N GLU A 929 -38.75 14.53 -45.00
CA GLU A 929 -37.56 15.00 -45.72
C GLU A 929 -37.92 15.47 -47.13
N GLU A 930 -37.33 16.57 -47.58
CA GLU A 930 -37.40 17.04 -48.96
C GLU A 930 -36.34 16.34 -49.83
N VAL A 931 -36.79 15.55 -50.81
CA VAL A 931 -35.92 14.73 -51.68
C VAL A 931 -35.91 15.28 -53.09
N GLU A 932 -34.72 15.38 -53.72
CA GLU A 932 -34.58 15.79 -55.11
C GLU A 932 -35.20 14.75 -56.06
N THR A 933 -36.05 15.19 -56.99
CA THR A 933 -36.66 14.32 -58.02
C THR A 933 -35.80 14.33 -59.29
N ASN A 934 -35.30 13.17 -59.73
CA ASN A 934 -34.54 13.07 -60.97
C ASN A 934 -35.49 13.08 -62.17
N SER A 935 -35.28 14.01 -63.10
CA SER A 935 -36.01 14.14 -64.38
C SER A 935 -35.64 13.07 -65.43
N HIS A 936 -34.91 12.01 -65.07
CA HIS A 936 -34.46 10.99 -66.02
C HIS A 936 -35.51 9.90 -66.33
N THR A 937 -36.60 9.82 -65.57
CA THR A 937 -37.60 8.75 -65.73
C THR A 937 -38.81 9.15 -66.57
N GLU A 938 -39.01 10.44 -66.88
CA GLU A 938 -40.10 10.88 -67.76
C GLU A 938 -39.78 10.63 -69.24
N ALA A 939 -38.51 10.72 -69.66
CA ALA A 939 -38.11 10.45 -71.05
C ALA A 939 -38.35 8.98 -71.48
N ASN A 940 -38.06 8.01 -70.59
CA ASN A 940 -38.33 6.59 -70.89
C ASN A 940 -39.80 6.21 -70.81
N LYS A 941 -40.64 6.96 -70.08
CA LYS A 941 -42.09 6.75 -70.04
C LYS A 941 -42.79 7.35 -71.26
N GLU A 942 -42.24 8.39 -71.88
CA GLU A 942 -42.74 8.90 -73.16
C GLU A 942 -42.32 8.01 -74.34
N GLU A 943 -41.10 7.44 -74.35
CA GLU A 943 -40.71 6.46 -75.39
C GLU A 943 -41.53 5.15 -75.33
N THR A 944 -41.83 4.62 -74.13
CA THR A 944 -42.70 3.43 -74.01
C THR A 944 -44.18 3.72 -74.25
N LYS A 945 -44.65 4.97 -74.15
CA LYS A 945 -46.00 5.36 -74.59
C LYS A 945 -46.08 5.57 -76.10
N ALA A 946 -45.01 6.03 -76.74
CA ALA A 946 -44.94 6.20 -78.20
C ALA A 946 -44.84 4.86 -78.97
N GLU A 947 -44.27 3.81 -78.37
CA GLU A 947 -44.27 2.45 -78.97
C GLU A 947 -45.57 1.66 -78.70
N GLY A 948 -46.43 2.11 -77.78
CA GLY A 948 -47.70 1.45 -77.44
C GLY A 948 -48.91 1.85 -78.29
N GLU A 949 -48.79 2.90 -79.11
CA GLU A 949 -49.85 3.36 -80.05
C GLU A 949 -49.55 3.00 -81.51
N SER A 950 -48.55 2.15 -81.76
CA SER A 950 -48.19 1.60 -83.07
C SER A 950 -47.98 0.08 -82.98
N LYS A 951 -49.02 -0.68 -82.58
CA LYS A 951 -49.22 -2.09 -82.96
C LYS A 951 -50.63 -2.58 -82.67
#